data_AF-A0A8J9ZMM0-F1
#
_entry.id   AF-A0A8J9ZMM0-F1
#
_cell.length_a   1.000
_cell.length_b   1.000
_cell.length_c   1.000
_cell.angle_alpha   90.00
_cell.angle_beta   90.00
_cell.angle_gamma   90.00
#
_symmetry.space_group_name_H-M   'P 1'
#
loop_
_entity.id
_entity.type
_entity.pdbx_description
1 polymer ?
#
loop_
_entity_poly.entity_id
_entity_poly.type
_entity_poly.pdbx_seq_one_letter_code
_entity_poly.pdbx_strand_id
1 'polypeptide(L)'
;MISARHRAAHVYRLAELGFTAESGVGSVFAGSGRPTPAGQPMTKATPCWGSEAVHRGPSENVSIFHPSICLEIRLAHGIRISRPVAVLEHADDVTFNCTDQSDLPDQVVDWWYSESQADRVSFHVFRYKSQNASRAFHRWAGRTFIAESFLTLTIKNVTVEDTGYYHCELIRGDTNHITRIGSDLTVLVPTSRLEIQPANATFTDGEEVTFSCTANGIPEPYLRCTNGLTDTGTGIREPVQGRSVSLGPLSVSWVDNQKNVTCEAEQHHPLLSRHVIETSVTLNVLYAPRITIESMVGKGLNLTCKVEANPTFTYIQLTKGNVTLLTTNETESNTVIYTRQSAHPNDTGLYMCVAENVLGLSSASVRLEWNCEKNAECGLEERPITVNKEADVRKNDIVSYLGIALGGLGVGILTLWVGRHVHKRRRTQDGRENEVGLVTTSSADEIGPSDPDTAVESVALVDMDDRPPMPLPRPKPRFPKYELSLDRLDIDTSHVIGRGAFAKVYKGTLTEKGKEEPVAIKTLKDNATEEETKLFFEEIGIVIDIGSHVGVLRMRGCCTTHDPTRPLLVMEYMPYGDLLNFLEKCKEVRNGATCDDSIYQLEEKMKYQIGSQVAGGMQYICKQKYIHGDLAARNILVSKGQTIVVKISDFGLTADIYQKGYKRQDPDQLVPYKWISLERLLVNGRCTEKSDVWSFGILLYEVVTLGGPPYPNIHFAEILRDKLSSGWRMEMPEDCSFFMYDCMKSCWKAKPTDRPTFSQLKNKFDNVLLKFFSDYNTVRS
;
A
#
# COMPACT_ATOMS: atom_id res chain seq x y z
N MET A 1 -4.46 13.10 -44.93
CA MET A 1 -5.78 13.52 -44.39
C MET A 1 -5.58 13.80 -42.91
N ILE A 2 -4.86 14.88 -42.56
CA ILE A 2 -5.37 16.23 -42.23
C ILE A 2 -6.19 16.16 -40.92
N SER A 3 -5.54 16.32 -39.76
CA SER A 3 -5.22 17.60 -39.06
C SER A 3 -6.37 17.99 -38.11
N ALA A 4 -6.24 17.79 -36.79
CA ALA A 4 -5.61 18.70 -35.82
C ALA A 4 -6.39 20.01 -35.55
N ARG A 5 -6.73 20.17 -34.25
CA ARG A 5 -6.46 21.36 -33.39
C ARG A 5 -7.39 22.59 -33.41
N HIS A 6 -7.62 23.09 -32.16
CA HIS A 6 -7.98 24.47 -31.71
C HIS A 6 -9.47 24.86 -31.81
N ARG A 7 -10.13 25.60 -30.89
CA ARG A 7 -9.81 26.57 -29.80
C ARG A 7 -11.07 26.66 -28.89
N ALA A 8 -10.96 26.67 -27.57
CA ALA A 8 -10.94 27.85 -26.67
C ALA A 8 -12.24 28.69 -26.58
N ALA A 9 -12.74 28.75 -25.34
CA ALA A 9 -13.37 29.89 -24.64
C ALA A 9 -14.69 30.48 -25.15
N HIS A 10 -15.74 30.33 -24.35
CA HIS A 10 -16.64 31.45 -24.07
C HIS A 10 -16.80 31.62 -22.56
N VAL A 11 -16.29 32.76 -22.10
CA VAL A 11 -16.44 33.36 -20.78
C VAL A 11 -17.88 33.86 -20.65
N TYR A 12 -18.52 33.57 -19.52
CA TYR A 12 -19.48 34.49 -18.91
C TYR A 12 -19.04 34.74 -17.46
N ARG A 13 -18.45 35.91 -17.25
CA ARG A 13 -18.37 36.63 -15.97
C ARG A 13 -19.55 37.60 -15.92
N LEU A 14 -19.84 38.04 -14.69
CA LEU A 14 -20.78 39.08 -14.22
C LEU A 14 -22.05 38.48 -13.60
N ALA A 15 -22.50 38.90 -12.43
CA ALA A 15 -21.92 39.72 -11.38
C ALA A 15 -22.83 39.58 -10.14
N GLU A 16 -22.19 39.60 -8.98
CA GLU A 16 -22.62 40.22 -7.72
C GLU A 16 -23.93 41.03 -7.70
N LEU A 17 -24.77 40.72 -6.71
CA LEU A 17 -25.50 41.61 -5.78
C LEU A 17 -26.08 40.63 -4.72
N GLY A 18 -25.56 40.46 -3.50
CA GLY A 18 -25.22 41.49 -2.53
C GLY A 18 -26.51 42.03 -1.90
N PHE A 19 -26.99 41.43 -0.81
CA PHE A 19 -27.38 42.14 0.42
C PHE A 19 -27.79 41.17 1.54
N THR A 20 -27.06 41.31 2.62
CA THR A 20 -27.23 40.85 3.99
C THR A 20 -28.52 41.36 4.64
N ALA A 21 -29.14 40.58 5.54
CA ALA A 21 -29.59 41.09 6.84
C ALA A 21 -29.94 39.93 7.79
N GLU A 22 -29.36 40.03 8.98
CA GLU A 22 -29.43 39.13 10.12
C GLU A 22 -30.75 39.25 10.91
N SER A 23 -30.98 38.19 11.70
CA SER A 23 -31.53 38.21 13.07
C SER A 23 -33.04 38.43 13.27
N GLY A 24 -33.59 37.68 14.24
CA GLY A 24 -34.78 38.13 14.96
C GLY A 24 -35.76 37.03 15.37
N VAL A 25 -35.67 36.65 16.64
CA VAL A 25 -36.49 35.70 17.40
C VAL A 25 -37.91 36.24 17.71
N GLY A 26 -38.90 35.35 17.86
CA GLY A 26 -40.12 35.51 18.70
C GLY A 26 -41.39 35.98 17.98
N SER A 27 -42.39 35.13 17.71
CA SER A 27 -43.45 34.61 18.60
C SER A 27 -44.71 35.49 18.74
N VAL A 28 -45.87 34.93 18.31
CA VAL A 28 -47.17 34.84 19.03
C VAL A 28 -48.32 35.86 18.75
N PHE A 29 -49.39 35.30 18.14
CA PHE A 29 -50.86 35.46 18.25
C PHE A 29 -51.69 36.69 17.73
N ALA A 30 -52.59 36.33 16.80
CA ALA A 30 -54.06 36.54 16.71
C ALA A 30 -54.74 37.94 16.77
N GLY A 31 -55.63 38.20 15.79
CA GLY A 31 -56.91 38.91 16.02
C GLY A 31 -57.39 39.96 15.00
N SER A 32 -58.27 39.55 14.06
CA SER A 32 -59.46 40.24 13.49
C SER A 32 -59.44 41.67 12.88
N GLY A 33 -59.93 41.80 11.63
CA GLY A 33 -60.55 43.01 11.06
C GLY A 33 -60.57 43.11 9.52
N ARG A 34 -61.75 43.17 8.88
CA ARG A 34 -62.01 43.50 7.43
C ARG A 34 -62.56 44.96 7.33
N PRO A 35 -62.63 45.67 6.17
CA PRO A 35 -62.58 45.26 4.74
C PRO A 35 -61.69 46.11 3.76
N THR A 36 -61.65 45.63 2.50
CA THR A 36 -60.92 45.88 1.21
C THR A 36 -60.98 47.30 0.56
N PRO A 37 -60.33 47.64 -0.61
CA PRO A 37 -59.63 46.81 -1.65
C PRO A 37 -58.29 47.35 -2.27
N ALA A 38 -57.52 46.49 -2.97
CA ALA A 38 -56.98 46.70 -4.36
C ALA A 38 -55.71 45.86 -4.69
N GLY A 39 -55.85 44.96 -5.67
CA GLY A 39 -54.84 44.56 -6.69
C GLY A 39 -53.59 43.75 -6.32
N GLN A 40 -53.60 42.42 -6.54
CA GLN A 40 -52.40 41.61 -6.90
C GLN A 40 -52.80 40.23 -7.50
N PRO A 41 -51.93 39.57 -8.30
CA PRO A 41 -52.25 38.30 -8.97
C PRO A 41 -52.08 37.10 -8.04
N MET A 42 -53.05 36.19 -8.02
CA MET A 42 -53.00 34.92 -7.30
C MET A 42 -52.81 33.74 -8.26
N THR A 43 -51.73 32.98 -8.09
CA THR A 43 -51.70 31.54 -8.36
C THR A 43 -51.74 30.83 -7.01
N LYS A 44 -52.90 30.30 -6.63
CA LYS A 44 -53.05 29.31 -5.56
C LYS A 44 -53.20 27.94 -6.21
N ALA A 45 -52.38 26.98 -5.79
CA ALA A 45 -52.63 25.56 -6.03
C ALA A 45 -53.60 25.02 -4.98
N THR A 46 -54.56 24.20 -5.40
CA THR A 46 -55.48 23.46 -4.52
C THR A 46 -55.43 21.97 -4.88
N PRO A 47 -55.32 21.04 -3.92
CA PRO A 47 -55.41 19.61 -4.19
C PRO A 47 -56.87 19.13 -4.22
N CYS A 48 -57.15 18.05 -4.97
CA CYS A 48 -58.48 17.45 -5.10
C CYS A 48 -58.60 16.13 -4.31
N TRP A 49 -59.60 16.09 -3.41
CA TRP A 49 -60.26 14.93 -2.73
C TRP A 49 -59.40 14.12 -1.73
N GLY A 50 -59.88 13.59 -0.60
CA GLY A 50 -61.22 13.49 -0.02
C GLY A 50 -61.41 12.14 0.69
N SER A 51 -60.75 11.87 1.84
CA SER A 51 -61.14 10.83 2.81
C SER A 51 -60.39 11.00 4.15
N GLU A 52 -61.10 10.74 5.26
CA GLU A 52 -60.77 11.05 6.66
C GLU A 52 -59.45 10.46 7.19
N ALA A 53 -58.68 11.27 7.92
CA ALA A 53 -57.52 10.85 8.69
C ALA A 53 -57.91 10.46 10.12
N VAL A 54 -57.55 9.25 10.55
CA VAL A 54 -57.56 8.84 11.96
C VAL A 54 -56.20 9.18 12.57
N HIS A 55 -56.20 10.05 13.59
CA HIS A 55 -55.01 10.43 14.37
C HIS A 55 -54.54 9.31 15.30
N ARG A 56 -53.23 8.96 15.26
CA ARG A 56 -52.45 8.48 16.42
C ARG A 56 -50.95 8.81 16.31
N GLY A 57 -50.41 9.43 17.37
CA GLY A 57 -49.10 9.12 18.00
C GLY A 57 -47.79 9.59 17.32
N PRO A 58 -46.83 10.20 18.06
CA PRO A 58 -45.55 10.64 17.51
C PRO A 58 -44.46 9.59 17.71
N SER A 59 -44.02 8.92 16.63
CA SER A 59 -42.69 8.31 16.45
C SER A 59 -42.76 7.33 15.28
N GLU A 60 -42.46 7.82 14.07
CA GLU A 60 -42.02 7.03 12.92
C GLU A 60 -41.68 8.02 11.79
N ASN A 61 -40.63 7.74 11.01
CA ASN A 61 -40.23 8.53 9.85
C ASN A 61 -41.42 8.62 8.87
N VAL A 62 -42.10 9.77 8.84
CA VAL A 62 -43.15 10.02 7.85
C VAL A 62 -42.49 10.58 6.60
N SER A 63 -42.07 9.69 5.72
CA SER A 63 -41.84 10.04 4.33
C SER A 63 -43.20 10.33 3.67
N ILE A 64 -43.61 11.60 3.66
CA ILE A 64 -44.79 12.03 2.89
C ILE A 64 -44.37 12.08 1.42
N PHE A 65 -44.35 10.92 0.75
CA PHE A 65 -44.21 10.87 -0.70
C PHE A 65 -45.59 11.12 -1.31
N HIS A 66 -45.76 12.31 -1.88
CA HIS A 66 -46.97 12.67 -2.61
C HIS A 66 -46.99 11.91 -3.94
N PRO A 67 -48.01 11.09 -4.26
CA PRO A 67 -48.13 10.52 -5.60
C PRO A 67 -48.45 11.65 -6.58
N SER A 68 -47.63 11.80 -7.62
CA SER A 68 -47.87 12.66 -8.80
C SER A 68 -48.40 14.08 -8.51
N ILE A 69 -47.51 15.08 -8.39
CA ILE A 69 -47.92 16.49 -8.27
C ILE A 69 -48.27 17.06 -9.66
N CYS A 70 -49.55 17.23 -9.96
CA CYS A 70 -50.01 18.05 -11.09
C CYS A 70 -50.02 19.53 -10.70
N LEU A 71 -49.09 20.33 -11.25
CA LEU A 71 -49.12 21.78 -11.15
C LEU A 71 -49.97 22.37 -12.29
N GLU A 72 -51.15 22.91 -11.98
CA GLU A 72 -51.92 23.77 -12.91
C GLU A 72 -51.33 25.19 -12.89
N ILE A 73 -50.80 25.66 -14.03
CA ILE A 73 -50.46 27.09 -14.23
C ILE A 73 -51.50 27.69 -15.17
N ARG A 74 -52.18 28.76 -14.73
CA ARG A 74 -53.03 29.58 -15.60
C ARG A 74 -52.15 30.55 -16.39
N LEU A 75 -52.17 30.45 -17.71
CA LEU A 75 -51.68 31.52 -18.57
C LEU A 75 -52.83 32.50 -18.86
N ALA A 76 -52.49 33.80 -18.94
CA ALA A 76 -53.41 34.80 -19.48
C ALA A 76 -53.86 34.33 -20.87
N HIS A 77 -55.15 34.41 -21.19
CA HIS A 77 -55.84 33.93 -22.41
C HIS A 77 -56.57 32.56 -22.32
N GLY A 78 -56.80 31.99 -21.13
CA GLY A 78 -57.85 30.96 -20.95
C GLY A 78 -57.51 29.55 -21.46
N ILE A 79 -56.32 29.33 -22.01
CA ILE A 79 -55.82 28.01 -22.42
C ILE A 79 -55.20 27.30 -21.21
N ARG A 80 -55.55 26.03 -20.98
CA ARG A 80 -54.99 25.20 -19.89
C ARG A 80 -54.10 24.10 -20.46
N ILE A 81 -52.93 23.94 -19.86
CA ILE A 81 -52.06 22.78 -20.03
C ILE A 81 -51.76 22.28 -18.62
N SER A 82 -52.08 21.02 -18.33
CA SER A 82 -51.49 20.34 -17.17
C SER A 82 -50.00 20.19 -17.46
N ARG A 83 -49.10 20.63 -16.58
CA ARG A 83 -47.69 20.24 -16.63
C ARG A 83 -47.54 18.92 -15.86
N PRO A 84 -47.65 17.73 -16.48
CA PRO A 84 -47.38 16.52 -15.73
C PRO A 84 -45.87 16.44 -15.49
N VAL A 85 -45.48 16.36 -14.23
CA VAL A 85 -44.12 15.95 -13.87
C VAL A 85 -44.22 14.58 -13.26
N ALA A 86 -43.51 13.62 -13.86
CA ALA A 86 -43.49 12.24 -13.40
C ALA A 86 -42.27 12.02 -12.52
N VAL A 87 -42.52 11.79 -11.23
CA VAL A 87 -41.52 11.26 -10.30
C VAL A 87 -41.69 9.75 -10.33
N LEU A 88 -40.68 9.01 -10.82
CA LEU A 88 -40.79 7.58 -10.98
C LEU A 88 -40.18 6.86 -9.78
N GLU A 89 -41.04 6.43 -8.86
CA GLU A 89 -40.69 5.35 -7.92
C GLU A 89 -41.29 4.00 -8.33
N HIS A 90 -42.40 3.94 -9.09
CA HIS A 90 -43.16 2.68 -9.27
C HIS A 90 -43.78 2.41 -10.65
N ALA A 91 -43.22 2.95 -11.74
CA ALA A 91 -43.78 2.81 -13.09
C ALA A 91 -45.18 3.43 -13.25
N ASP A 92 -45.35 4.67 -12.77
CA ASP A 92 -46.62 5.39 -12.86
C ASP A 92 -46.95 5.80 -14.31
N ASP A 93 -48.24 5.88 -14.59
CA ASP A 93 -48.76 6.33 -15.88
C ASP A 93 -48.85 7.86 -15.92
N VAL A 94 -48.47 8.45 -17.06
CA VAL A 94 -48.48 9.92 -17.22
C VAL A 94 -49.49 10.33 -18.27
N THR A 95 -50.43 11.20 -17.89
CA THR A 95 -51.47 11.70 -18.80
C THR A 95 -51.26 13.18 -19.13
N PHE A 96 -51.14 13.49 -20.42
CA PHE A 96 -51.20 14.84 -20.96
C PHE A 96 -52.64 15.17 -21.37
N ASN A 97 -53.07 16.40 -21.14
CA ASN A 97 -54.38 16.89 -21.57
C ASN A 97 -54.23 18.12 -22.46
N CYS A 98 -54.87 18.08 -23.62
CA CYS A 98 -54.83 19.08 -24.67
C CYS A 98 -56.19 19.79 -24.75
N THR A 99 -56.47 20.79 -23.89
CA THR A 99 -57.79 21.45 -23.87
C THR A 99 -57.80 22.82 -24.55
N ASP A 100 -58.75 23.04 -25.47
CA ASP A 100 -59.15 24.34 -26.00
C ASP A 100 -60.54 24.71 -25.44
N GLN A 101 -60.77 25.96 -25.03
CA GLN A 101 -62.06 26.41 -24.46
C GLN A 101 -63.14 26.67 -25.53
N SER A 102 -62.84 26.51 -26.82
CA SER A 102 -63.82 26.66 -27.89
C SER A 102 -64.55 25.34 -28.17
N ASP A 103 -65.82 25.25 -27.77
CA ASP A 103 -66.78 24.20 -28.16
C ASP A 103 -67.04 24.24 -29.69
N LEU A 104 -66.12 23.70 -30.48
CA LEU A 104 -66.24 23.59 -31.93
C LEU A 104 -66.33 22.10 -32.35
N PRO A 105 -67.29 21.72 -33.22
CA PRO A 105 -67.66 20.32 -33.45
C PRO A 105 -66.66 19.49 -34.28
N ASP A 106 -65.73 20.10 -35.02
CA ASP A 106 -64.81 19.40 -35.93
C ASP A 106 -63.34 19.72 -35.64
N GLN A 107 -62.79 19.09 -34.60
CA GLN A 107 -61.38 19.22 -34.21
C GLN A 107 -60.60 17.93 -34.47
N VAL A 108 -59.39 18.09 -35.02
CA VAL A 108 -58.39 17.03 -35.14
C VAL A 108 -57.25 17.34 -34.19
N VAL A 109 -56.83 16.35 -33.41
CA VAL A 109 -55.68 16.46 -32.51
C VAL A 109 -54.56 15.58 -33.02
N ASP A 110 -53.39 16.17 -33.27
CA ASP A 110 -52.15 15.44 -33.53
C ASP A 110 -51.22 15.52 -32.34
N TRP A 111 -50.75 14.38 -31.86
CA TRP A 111 -49.73 14.30 -30.82
C TRP A 111 -48.36 14.06 -31.42
N TRP A 112 -47.40 14.78 -30.88
CA TRP A 112 -46.01 14.80 -31.32
C TRP A 112 -45.07 14.67 -30.13
N TYR A 113 -43.94 14.02 -30.37
CA TYR A 113 -42.84 13.88 -29.43
C TYR A 113 -41.54 14.42 -30.05
N SER A 114 -40.75 15.12 -29.26
CA SER A 114 -39.36 15.45 -29.60
C SER A 114 -38.48 15.29 -28.36
N GLU A 115 -37.18 15.04 -28.55
CA GLU A 115 -36.24 14.88 -27.44
C GLU A 115 -36.13 16.17 -26.59
N SER A 116 -36.26 17.34 -27.24
CA SER A 116 -36.34 18.63 -26.57
C SER A 116 -37.25 19.61 -27.32
N GLN A 117 -37.57 20.75 -26.68
CA GLN A 117 -38.29 21.84 -27.32
C GLN A 117 -37.48 22.52 -28.45
N ALA A 118 -36.15 22.41 -28.43
CA ALA A 118 -35.25 23.03 -29.40
C ALA A 118 -35.00 22.18 -30.65
N ASP A 119 -35.38 20.90 -30.60
CA ASP A 119 -35.18 19.99 -31.72
C ASP A 119 -36.10 20.32 -32.90
N ARG A 120 -35.53 20.27 -34.10
CA ARG A 120 -36.25 20.53 -35.35
C ARG A 120 -37.00 19.30 -35.88
N VAL A 121 -36.86 18.15 -35.21
CA VAL A 121 -37.45 16.88 -35.62
C VAL A 121 -38.44 16.45 -34.57
N SER A 122 -39.73 16.58 -34.88
CA SER A 122 -40.82 16.02 -34.10
C SER A 122 -41.30 14.73 -34.76
N PHE A 123 -41.53 13.71 -33.94
CA PHE A 123 -42.09 12.44 -34.36
C PHE A 123 -43.59 12.45 -34.14
N HIS A 124 -44.35 12.12 -35.18
CA HIS A 124 -45.79 11.97 -35.08
C HIS A 124 -46.11 10.71 -34.29
N VAL A 125 -46.76 10.87 -33.14
CA VAL A 125 -47.12 9.77 -32.25
C VAL A 125 -48.48 9.22 -32.67
N PHE A 126 -49.46 10.10 -32.88
CA PHE A 126 -50.85 9.70 -33.09
C PHE A 126 -51.74 10.87 -33.56
N ARG A 127 -52.79 10.56 -34.34
CA ARG A 127 -53.83 11.50 -34.81
C ARG A 127 -55.21 11.03 -34.39
N TYR A 128 -56.06 11.94 -33.90
CA TYR A 128 -57.44 11.65 -33.52
C TYR A 128 -58.45 12.68 -34.00
N LYS A 129 -59.70 12.26 -34.23
CA LYS A 129 -60.83 13.15 -34.61
C LYS A 129 -61.94 13.02 -33.57
N SER A 130 -62.52 14.15 -33.13
CA SER A 130 -63.49 14.19 -32.02
C SER A 130 -64.72 13.26 -32.21
N GLN A 131 -65.14 13.01 -33.45
CA GLN A 131 -66.31 12.20 -33.80
C GLN A 131 -66.19 10.69 -33.46
N ASN A 132 -64.99 10.20 -33.07
CA ASN A 132 -64.70 8.78 -32.84
C ASN A 132 -64.30 8.42 -31.39
N ALA A 133 -64.73 9.21 -30.39
CA ALA A 133 -64.35 9.20 -28.96
C ALA A 133 -64.45 7.86 -28.19
N SER A 134 -63.73 6.84 -28.64
CA SER A 134 -63.54 5.54 -28.01
C SER A 134 -62.05 5.33 -27.68
N ARG A 135 -61.78 4.64 -26.56
CA ARG A 135 -60.43 4.38 -26.06
C ARG A 135 -59.58 3.70 -27.14
N ALA A 136 -58.49 4.34 -27.55
CA ALA A 136 -57.60 3.82 -28.58
C ALA A 136 -56.22 3.49 -28.00
N PHE A 137 -55.66 2.36 -28.43
CA PHE A 137 -54.33 1.89 -28.03
C PHE A 137 -53.37 2.04 -29.20
N HIS A 138 -52.27 2.74 -28.98
CA HIS A 138 -51.24 2.95 -29.99
C HIS A 138 -49.90 2.47 -29.45
N ARG A 139 -49.16 1.74 -30.28
CA ARG A 139 -47.78 1.36 -29.99
C ARG A 139 -46.83 2.08 -30.92
N TRP A 140 -45.88 2.80 -30.36
CA TRP A 140 -44.84 3.49 -31.10
C TRP A 140 -43.52 3.35 -30.35
N ALA A 141 -42.45 3.02 -31.08
CA ALA A 141 -41.12 2.74 -30.52
C ALA A 141 -41.11 1.75 -29.33
N GLY A 142 -42.01 0.75 -29.34
CA GLY A 142 -42.13 -0.24 -28.26
C GLY A 142 -42.91 0.22 -27.02
N ARG A 143 -43.31 1.50 -26.95
CA ARG A 143 -44.12 2.08 -25.87
C ARG A 143 -45.61 1.99 -26.15
N THR A 144 -46.42 1.90 -25.10
CA THR A 144 -47.89 1.87 -25.20
C THR A 144 -48.47 3.22 -24.78
N PHE A 145 -49.13 3.87 -25.73
CA PHE A 145 -49.88 5.10 -25.54
C PHE A 145 -51.37 4.79 -25.54
N ILE A 146 -52.11 5.37 -24.60
CA ILE A 146 -53.55 5.22 -24.47
C ILE A 146 -54.19 6.60 -24.61
N ALA A 147 -55.09 6.73 -25.59
CA ALA A 147 -55.99 7.87 -25.65
C ALA A 147 -57.24 7.53 -24.81
N GLU A 148 -57.33 8.10 -23.61
CA GLU A 148 -58.48 7.93 -22.72
C GLU A 148 -59.68 8.80 -23.13
N SER A 149 -59.42 9.89 -23.85
CA SER A 149 -60.38 10.79 -24.48
C SER A 149 -59.77 11.41 -25.75
N PHE A 150 -60.56 12.17 -26.53
CA PHE A 150 -60.07 12.84 -27.75
C PHE A 150 -58.98 13.90 -27.51
N LEU A 151 -58.78 14.33 -26.26
CA LEU A 151 -57.83 15.37 -25.86
C LEU A 151 -56.70 14.86 -24.97
N THR A 152 -56.69 13.58 -24.60
CA THR A 152 -55.72 13.05 -23.65
C THR A 152 -54.79 12.03 -24.26
N LEU A 153 -53.52 12.08 -23.85
CA LEU A 153 -52.49 11.10 -24.17
C LEU A 153 -51.91 10.55 -22.88
N THR A 154 -52.11 9.26 -22.62
CA THR A 154 -51.55 8.57 -21.45
C THR A 154 -50.42 7.64 -21.86
N ILE A 155 -49.24 7.82 -21.28
CA ILE A 155 -48.10 6.91 -21.42
C ILE A 155 -48.19 5.89 -20.28
N LYS A 156 -48.20 4.60 -20.61
CA LYS A 156 -48.25 3.52 -19.60
C LYS A 156 -46.85 3.07 -19.18
N ASN A 157 -46.65 2.81 -17.89
CA ASN A 157 -45.38 2.35 -17.32
C ASN A 157 -44.19 3.21 -17.77
N VAL A 158 -44.22 4.49 -17.41
CA VAL A 158 -43.20 5.46 -17.85
C VAL A 158 -41.81 5.02 -17.37
N THR A 159 -40.79 5.30 -18.17
CA THR A 159 -39.38 5.06 -17.85
C THR A 159 -38.54 6.28 -18.23
N VAL A 160 -37.25 6.28 -17.86
CA VAL A 160 -36.31 7.38 -18.16
C VAL A 160 -36.27 7.75 -19.65
N GLU A 161 -36.40 6.77 -20.55
CA GLU A 161 -36.39 6.95 -22.01
C GLU A 161 -37.57 7.76 -22.55
N ASP A 162 -38.67 7.86 -21.78
CA ASP A 162 -39.85 8.62 -22.15
C ASP A 162 -39.69 10.14 -21.84
N THR A 163 -38.50 10.57 -21.38
CA THR A 163 -38.18 11.99 -21.19
C THR A 163 -38.17 12.72 -22.54
N GLY A 164 -38.75 13.91 -22.58
CA GLY A 164 -38.72 14.79 -23.76
C GLY A 164 -39.91 15.74 -23.82
N TYR A 165 -40.05 16.43 -24.94
CA TYR A 165 -41.11 17.41 -25.17
C TYR A 165 -42.29 16.77 -25.91
N TYR A 166 -43.46 16.79 -25.27
CA TYR A 166 -44.70 16.32 -25.87
C TYR A 166 -45.59 17.51 -26.17
N HIS A 167 -46.07 17.58 -27.41
CA HIS A 167 -47.02 18.62 -27.80
C HIS A 167 -48.16 18.05 -28.62
N CYS A 168 -49.33 18.65 -28.48
CA CYS A 168 -50.46 18.45 -29.35
C CYS A 168 -50.61 19.64 -30.31
N GLU A 169 -51.04 19.34 -31.52
CA GLU A 169 -51.49 20.30 -32.52
C GLU A 169 -53.01 20.15 -32.67
N LEU A 170 -53.74 21.18 -32.28
CA LEU A 170 -55.19 21.28 -32.49
C LEU A 170 -55.43 21.93 -33.85
N ILE A 171 -56.04 21.18 -34.76
CA ILE A 171 -56.36 21.62 -36.11
C ILE A 171 -57.86 21.86 -36.18
N ARG A 172 -58.25 23.14 -36.36
CA ARG A 172 -59.65 23.50 -36.57
C ARG A 172 -60.04 23.29 -38.03
N GLY A 173 -61.06 22.47 -38.26
CA GLY A 173 -61.46 22.02 -39.61
C GLY A 173 -61.95 23.13 -40.55
N ASP A 174 -62.30 24.30 -40.04
CA ASP A 174 -62.86 25.42 -40.81
C ASP A 174 -61.83 26.46 -41.28
N THR A 175 -60.74 26.63 -40.53
CA THR A 175 -59.77 27.73 -40.69
C THR A 175 -58.35 27.24 -40.96
N ASN A 176 -58.10 25.92 -40.88
CA ASN A 176 -56.76 25.34 -40.90
C ASN A 176 -55.81 25.98 -39.87
N HIS A 177 -56.36 26.64 -38.84
CA HIS A 177 -55.58 27.23 -37.78
C HIS A 177 -55.05 26.10 -36.88
N ILE A 178 -53.74 26.10 -36.66
CA ILE A 178 -53.05 25.10 -35.85
C ILE A 178 -52.62 25.76 -34.55
N THR A 179 -53.23 25.32 -33.45
CA THR A 179 -52.78 25.72 -32.11
C THR A 179 -51.85 24.64 -31.57
N ARG A 180 -50.59 25.01 -31.28
CA ARG A 180 -49.61 24.10 -30.67
C ARG A 180 -49.56 24.30 -29.17
N ILE A 181 -49.67 23.20 -28.44
CA ILE A 181 -49.72 23.19 -26.98
C ILE A 181 -48.87 22.02 -26.50
N GLY A 182 -47.85 22.27 -25.69
CA GLY A 182 -46.98 21.19 -25.22
C GLY A 182 -46.30 21.47 -23.90
N SER A 183 -45.76 20.41 -23.31
CA SER A 183 -45.04 20.42 -22.04
C SER A 183 -43.88 19.43 -22.08
N ASP A 184 -42.79 19.76 -21.39
CA ASP A 184 -41.71 18.82 -21.13
C ASP A 184 -42.15 17.78 -20.10
N LEU A 185 -41.80 16.52 -20.37
CA LEU A 185 -41.81 15.44 -19.40
C LEU A 185 -40.36 15.16 -18.99
N THR A 186 -40.05 15.42 -17.73
CA THR A 186 -38.80 14.98 -17.11
C THR A 186 -39.09 13.83 -16.18
N VAL A 187 -38.49 12.68 -16.45
CA VAL A 187 -38.55 11.53 -15.57
C VAL A 187 -37.47 11.63 -14.52
N LEU A 188 -37.89 11.71 -13.26
CA LEU A 188 -36.98 11.79 -12.13
C LEU A 188 -36.80 10.41 -11.51
N VAL A 189 -35.55 10.05 -11.23
CA VAL A 189 -35.16 8.80 -10.58
C VAL A 189 -34.55 9.18 -9.23
N PRO A 190 -35.24 8.91 -8.10
CA PRO A 190 -34.68 9.19 -6.79
C PRO A 190 -33.46 8.31 -6.55
N THR A 191 -32.46 8.90 -5.89
CA THR A 191 -31.30 8.14 -5.45
C THR A 191 -31.74 7.13 -4.39
N SER A 192 -31.56 5.84 -4.65
CA SER A 192 -32.09 4.75 -3.81
C SER A 192 -31.02 3.90 -3.13
N ARG A 193 -29.78 3.89 -3.63
CA ARG A 193 -28.68 3.10 -3.06
C ARG A 193 -27.34 3.84 -3.13
N LEU A 194 -26.68 3.89 -1.98
CA LEU A 194 -25.28 4.29 -1.85
C LEU A 194 -24.41 3.05 -1.63
N GLU A 195 -23.25 3.02 -2.27
CA GLU A 195 -22.26 1.98 -2.05
C GLU A 195 -20.92 2.61 -1.68
N ILE A 196 -20.37 2.22 -0.53
CA ILE A 196 -19.02 2.56 -0.11
C ILE A 196 -18.12 1.34 -0.34
N GLN A 197 -16.98 1.56 -1.01
CA GLN A 197 -15.93 0.55 -1.16
C GLN A 197 -14.62 1.06 -0.53
N PRO A 198 -13.90 0.22 0.25
CA PRO A 198 -14.29 -1.14 0.65
C PRO A 198 -15.47 -1.16 1.64
N ALA A 199 -16.42 -2.10 1.46
CA ALA A 199 -17.60 -2.25 2.32
C ALA A 199 -17.29 -2.96 3.65
N ASN A 200 -16.27 -3.81 3.67
CA ASN A 200 -15.71 -4.44 4.86
C ASN A 200 -14.26 -3.97 5.01
N ALA A 201 -13.95 -3.40 6.17
CA ALA A 201 -12.80 -2.53 6.33
C ALA A 201 -12.04 -2.93 7.60
N THR A 202 -11.34 -4.07 7.54
CA THR A 202 -10.40 -4.44 8.61
C THR A 202 -9.00 -4.01 8.17
N PHE A 203 -8.38 -3.15 8.97
CA PHE A 203 -7.10 -2.53 8.64
C PHE A 203 -6.13 -2.68 9.80
N THR A 204 -4.84 -2.53 9.54
CA THR A 204 -3.80 -2.47 10.58
C THR A 204 -3.44 -1.03 10.93
N ASP A 205 -3.07 -0.76 12.18
CA ASP A 205 -2.62 0.59 12.63
C ASP A 205 -1.48 1.11 11.72
N GLY A 206 -1.71 2.26 11.07
CA GLY A 206 -0.77 2.89 10.13
C GLY A 206 -0.99 2.54 8.65
N GLU A 207 -2.02 1.77 8.30
CA GLU A 207 -2.34 1.43 6.90
C GLU A 207 -2.94 2.63 6.14
N GLU A 208 -2.58 2.79 4.85
CA GLU A 208 -3.16 3.83 3.97
C GLU A 208 -4.30 3.26 3.11
N VAL A 209 -5.49 3.87 3.21
CA VAL A 209 -6.72 3.37 2.58
C VAL A 209 -7.43 4.47 1.81
N THR A 210 -7.95 4.17 0.61
CA THR A 210 -8.79 5.08 -0.18
C THR A 210 -10.24 4.57 -0.17
N PHE A 211 -11.19 5.41 0.21
CA PHE A 211 -12.62 5.07 0.20
C PHE A 211 -13.30 5.69 -1.02
N SER A 212 -14.10 4.90 -1.73
CA SER A 212 -14.90 5.38 -2.86
C SER A 212 -16.39 5.21 -2.59
N CYS A 213 -17.17 6.25 -2.87
CA CYS A 213 -18.63 6.23 -2.78
C CYS A 213 -19.27 6.39 -4.16
N THR A 214 -20.30 5.60 -4.46
CA THR A 214 -21.08 5.68 -5.70
C THR A 214 -22.56 5.88 -5.40
N ALA A 215 -23.24 6.66 -6.25
CA ALA A 215 -24.68 6.88 -6.23
C ALA A 215 -25.24 7.05 -7.64
N ASN A 216 -26.49 6.66 -7.82
CA ASN A 216 -27.22 6.79 -9.07
C ASN A 216 -28.56 7.50 -8.83
N GLY A 217 -28.89 8.49 -9.66
CA GLY A 217 -30.15 9.23 -9.61
C GLY A 217 -30.28 10.22 -10.77
N ILE A 218 -31.51 10.66 -11.06
CA ILE A 218 -31.84 11.67 -12.07
C ILE A 218 -32.74 12.73 -11.44
N PRO A 219 -32.32 14.02 -11.35
CA PRO A 219 -31.04 14.59 -11.78
C PRO A 219 -29.86 14.05 -10.97
N GLU A 220 -28.64 14.25 -11.47
CA GLU A 220 -27.42 13.74 -10.82
C GLU A 220 -27.35 14.15 -9.34
N PRO A 221 -27.20 13.21 -8.40
CA PRO A 221 -27.03 13.54 -6.99
C PRO A 221 -25.65 14.15 -6.74
N TYR A 222 -25.60 15.04 -5.75
CA TYR A 222 -24.35 15.53 -5.20
C TYR A 222 -23.90 14.60 -4.08
N LEU A 223 -22.70 14.04 -4.20
CA LEU A 223 -22.11 13.26 -3.12
C LEU A 223 -21.37 14.17 -2.15
N ARG A 224 -21.42 13.82 -0.86
CA ARG A 224 -20.61 14.38 0.20
C ARG A 224 -20.08 13.24 1.05
N CYS A 225 -18.78 12.98 0.96
CA CYS A 225 -18.13 12.00 1.83
C CYS A 225 -17.43 12.73 2.98
N THR A 226 -17.66 12.28 4.20
CA THR A 226 -17.01 12.82 5.41
C THR A 226 -16.13 11.74 6.04
N ASN A 227 -14.91 12.14 6.39
CA ASN A 227 -14.04 11.34 7.22
C ASN A 227 -14.39 11.64 8.68
N GLY A 228 -14.84 10.66 9.46
CA GLY A 228 -14.98 10.81 10.92
C GLY A 228 -13.64 11.02 11.66
N LEU A 229 -12.54 11.22 10.93
CA LEU A 229 -11.15 11.17 11.38
C LEU A 229 -10.57 12.56 11.72
N THR A 230 -11.10 13.64 11.13
CA THR A 230 -10.64 15.02 11.36
C THR A 230 -11.83 15.96 11.52
N ASP A 231 -11.84 16.77 12.58
CA ASP A 231 -12.93 17.72 12.92
C ASP A 231 -13.08 18.88 11.91
N THR A 232 -12.17 18.95 10.93
CA THR A 232 -12.21 19.87 9.79
C THR A 232 -12.91 19.23 8.60
N GLY A 233 -14.24 19.17 8.63
CA GLY A 233 -15.06 18.61 7.55
C GLY A 233 -14.85 19.32 6.20
N THR A 234 -13.92 18.82 5.39
CA THR A 234 -13.79 19.17 3.97
C THR A 234 -14.37 18.02 3.15
N GLY A 235 -15.70 17.96 3.09
CA GLY A 235 -16.38 17.01 2.23
C GLY A 235 -16.19 17.40 0.76
N ILE A 236 -15.79 16.46 -0.08
CA ILE A 236 -15.80 16.64 -1.54
C ILE A 236 -17.26 16.67 -1.98
N ARG A 237 -17.67 17.75 -2.65
CA ARG A 237 -19.01 17.90 -3.22
C ARG A 237 -18.95 17.93 -4.73
N GLU A 238 -19.28 16.81 -5.37
CA GLU A 238 -19.28 16.67 -6.83
C GLU A 238 -20.60 16.09 -7.33
N PRO A 239 -21.09 16.49 -8.52
CA PRO A 239 -22.19 15.81 -9.20
C PRO A 239 -21.71 14.49 -9.81
N VAL A 240 -22.46 13.41 -9.59
CA VAL A 240 -22.00 12.05 -9.90
C VAL A 240 -23.08 11.25 -10.64
N GLN A 241 -22.86 10.96 -11.93
CA GLN A 241 -23.66 10.01 -12.70
C GLN A 241 -22.88 8.71 -12.90
N GLY A 242 -23.13 7.69 -12.05
CA GLY A 242 -22.46 6.39 -12.16
C GLY A 242 -20.93 6.42 -12.02
N ARG A 243 -20.35 7.56 -11.61
CA ARG A 243 -18.93 7.73 -11.25
C ARG A 243 -18.75 7.46 -9.76
N SER A 244 -17.51 7.26 -9.32
CA SER A 244 -17.17 7.16 -7.90
C SER A 244 -16.48 8.43 -7.43
N VAL A 245 -16.88 8.95 -6.27
CA VAL A 245 -16.13 9.99 -5.56
C VAL A 245 -15.20 9.29 -4.58
N SER A 246 -13.91 9.58 -4.70
CA SER A 246 -12.89 8.98 -3.83
C SER A 246 -12.43 9.98 -2.78
N LEU A 247 -12.51 9.59 -1.51
CA LEU A 247 -11.72 10.17 -0.44
C LEU A 247 -10.31 9.58 -0.57
N GLY A 248 -9.29 10.44 -0.77
CA GLY A 248 -7.89 10.07 -1.02
C GLY A 248 -7.25 9.14 0.02
N PRO A 249 -5.94 8.87 -0.06
CA PRO A 249 -5.30 7.96 0.88
C PRO A 249 -5.38 8.51 2.31
N LEU A 250 -6.12 7.82 3.16
CA LEU A 250 -6.27 8.09 4.59
C LEU A 250 -5.42 7.09 5.36
N SER A 251 -4.46 7.58 6.14
CA SER A 251 -3.77 6.76 7.14
C SER A 251 -4.73 6.48 8.29
N VAL A 252 -5.10 5.22 8.50
CA VAL A 252 -5.94 4.82 9.64
C VAL A 252 -5.08 4.53 10.86
N SER A 253 -5.54 4.96 12.04
CA SER A 253 -4.85 4.70 13.30
C SER A 253 -5.76 3.98 14.31
N TRP A 254 -5.17 3.38 15.35
CA TRP A 254 -5.90 2.76 16.47
C TRP A 254 -6.98 3.67 17.08
N VAL A 255 -6.76 5.00 17.12
CA VAL A 255 -7.76 5.97 17.60
C VAL A 255 -9.00 6.03 16.70
N ASP A 256 -8.90 5.51 15.49
CA ASP A 256 -9.96 5.49 14.49
C ASP A 256 -10.77 4.19 14.50
N ASN A 257 -10.41 3.23 15.37
CA ASN A 257 -11.18 2.02 15.54
C ASN A 257 -12.63 2.37 15.96
N GLN A 258 -13.61 1.73 15.32
CA GLN A 258 -15.04 1.99 15.49
C GLN A 258 -15.52 3.38 15.04
N LYS A 259 -14.68 4.20 14.40
CA LYS A 259 -15.15 5.42 13.74
C LYS A 259 -15.85 5.09 12.41
N ASN A 260 -16.72 5.99 11.96
CA ASN A 260 -17.48 5.83 10.74
C ASN A 260 -16.95 6.73 9.62
N VAL A 261 -16.86 6.18 8.42
CA VAL A 261 -16.78 6.95 7.17
C VAL A 261 -18.19 7.05 6.62
N THR A 262 -18.71 8.27 6.46
CA THR A 262 -20.09 8.51 6.04
C THR A 262 -20.11 9.10 4.63
N CYS A 263 -20.99 8.59 3.79
CA CYS A 263 -21.30 9.16 2.49
C CYS A 263 -22.77 9.58 2.47
N GLU A 264 -23.02 10.84 2.11
CA GLU A 264 -24.32 11.43 1.94
C GLU A 264 -24.52 11.75 0.46
N ALA A 265 -25.69 11.43 -0.09
CA ALA A 265 -26.11 11.86 -1.42
C ALA A 265 -27.30 12.78 -1.30
N GLU A 266 -27.17 13.96 -1.89
CA GLU A 266 -28.19 15.00 -1.90
C GLU A 266 -28.66 15.26 -3.34
N GLN A 267 -29.94 15.06 -3.58
CA GLN A 267 -30.56 15.27 -4.88
C GLN A 267 -31.54 16.45 -4.79
N HIS A 268 -31.28 17.48 -5.61
CA HIS A 268 -32.11 18.68 -5.70
C HIS A 268 -32.84 18.74 -7.03
N HIS A 269 -34.17 18.85 -6.99
CA HIS A 269 -34.98 19.18 -8.15
C HIS A 269 -36.14 20.09 -7.71
N PRO A 270 -36.57 21.10 -8.49
CA PRO A 270 -37.65 22.01 -8.09
C PRO A 270 -38.99 21.32 -7.74
N LEU A 271 -39.17 20.07 -8.16
CA LEU A 271 -40.40 19.28 -8.02
C LEU A 271 -40.24 18.01 -7.16
N LEU A 272 -39.00 17.64 -6.81
CA LEU A 272 -38.74 16.68 -5.75
C LEU A 272 -38.49 17.51 -4.48
N SER A 273 -39.20 17.23 -3.39
CA SER A 273 -38.70 17.69 -2.09
C SER A 273 -37.24 17.25 -1.94
N ARG A 274 -36.40 18.11 -1.35
CA ARG A 274 -34.98 17.82 -1.07
C ARG A 274 -34.82 16.37 -0.58
N HIS A 275 -34.20 15.51 -1.39
CA HIS A 275 -34.06 14.08 -1.09
C HIS A 275 -32.61 13.82 -0.69
N VAL A 276 -32.43 13.30 0.52
CA VAL A 276 -31.11 13.03 1.11
C VAL A 276 -31.10 11.60 1.59
N ILE A 277 -30.09 10.85 1.18
CA ILE A 277 -29.81 9.52 1.70
C ILE A 277 -28.37 9.47 2.20
N GLU A 278 -28.12 8.66 3.22
CA GLU A 278 -26.80 8.48 3.79
C GLU A 278 -26.48 7.00 4.01
N THR A 279 -25.19 6.66 3.95
CA THR A 279 -24.68 5.35 4.33
C THR A 279 -23.34 5.52 5.03
N SER A 280 -22.97 4.57 5.89
CA SER A 280 -21.70 4.61 6.60
C SER A 280 -21.05 3.24 6.72
N VAL A 281 -19.72 3.24 6.76
CA VAL A 281 -18.89 2.06 7.03
C VAL A 281 -18.12 2.30 8.32
N THR A 282 -18.23 1.37 9.26
CA THR A 282 -17.46 1.38 10.52
C THR A 282 -16.10 0.75 10.30
N LEU A 283 -15.05 1.46 10.72
CA LEU A 283 -13.67 0.98 10.64
C LEU A 283 -13.39 -0.07 11.72
N ASN A 284 -12.76 -1.17 11.33
CA ASN A 284 -12.21 -2.16 12.25
C ASN A 284 -10.67 -2.11 12.19
N VAL A 285 -10.06 -1.32 13.06
CA VAL A 285 -8.59 -1.15 13.08
C VAL A 285 -7.99 -2.13 14.08
N LEU A 286 -7.12 -3.01 13.58
CA LEU A 286 -6.36 -3.97 14.36
C LEU A 286 -5.05 -3.33 14.83
N TYR A 287 -4.78 -3.39 16.12
CA TYR A 287 -3.59 -2.86 16.77
C TYR A 287 -3.12 -3.77 17.91
N ALA A 288 -1.80 -3.76 18.15
CA ALA A 288 -1.18 -4.46 19.29
C ALA A 288 -1.66 -3.85 20.63
N PRO A 289 -1.61 -4.60 21.75
CA PRO A 289 -2.20 -4.15 23.01
C PRO A 289 -1.59 -2.83 23.48
N ARG A 290 -2.41 -1.93 24.00
CA ARG A 290 -1.98 -0.66 24.59
C ARG A 290 -2.26 -0.70 26.07
N ILE A 291 -1.22 -0.45 26.86
CA ILE A 291 -1.23 -0.72 28.30
C ILE A 291 -1.07 0.58 29.06
N THR A 292 -2.03 0.86 29.93
CA THR A 292 -1.99 2.00 30.85
C THR A 292 -1.90 1.45 32.27
N ILE A 293 -0.92 1.94 33.04
CA ILE A 293 -0.77 1.57 34.45
C ILE A 293 -1.06 2.81 35.30
N GLU A 294 -2.08 2.70 36.15
CA GLU A 294 -2.42 3.67 37.18
C GLU A 294 -1.98 3.11 38.54
N SER A 295 -1.34 3.93 39.38
CA SER A 295 -1.03 3.53 40.75
C SER A 295 -1.54 4.51 41.80
N MET A 296 -2.13 3.97 42.86
CA MET A 296 -2.48 4.71 44.07
C MET A 296 -1.60 4.18 45.20
N VAL A 297 -0.81 5.08 45.79
CA VAL A 297 0.31 4.73 46.67
C VAL A 297 0.26 5.55 47.97
N GLY A 298 0.88 5.01 49.02
CA GLY A 298 0.89 5.58 50.37
C GLY A 298 1.10 4.47 51.40
N LYS A 299 0.22 4.37 52.41
CA LYS A 299 0.21 3.24 53.37
C LYS A 299 -0.23 1.90 52.76
N GLY A 300 -0.84 1.93 51.58
CA GLY A 300 -1.23 0.77 50.79
C GLY A 300 -0.78 0.93 49.34
N LEU A 301 -0.98 -0.12 48.55
CA LEU A 301 -0.65 -0.14 47.12
C LEU A 301 -1.87 -0.61 46.34
N ASN A 302 -2.29 0.15 45.34
CA ASN A 302 -3.25 -0.31 44.34
C ASN A 302 -2.69 -0.03 42.94
N LEU A 303 -2.36 -1.09 42.20
CA LEU A 303 -1.88 -1.03 40.82
C LEU A 303 -2.99 -1.51 39.89
N THR A 304 -3.43 -0.64 39.00
CA THR A 304 -4.45 -0.95 38.00
C THR A 304 -3.80 -0.92 36.62
N CYS A 305 -3.73 -2.09 35.97
CA CYS A 305 -3.29 -2.22 34.59
C CYS A 305 -4.52 -2.35 33.68
N LYS A 306 -4.72 -1.39 32.78
CA LYS A 306 -5.77 -1.38 31.77
C LYS A 306 -5.16 -1.69 30.40
N VAL A 307 -5.78 -2.58 29.65
CA VAL A 307 -5.30 -3.03 28.34
C VAL A 307 -6.39 -2.81 27.28
N GLU A 308 -6.05 -2.06 26.24
CA GLU A 308 -6.88 -1.88 25.04
C GLU A 308 -6.24 -2.63 23.88
N ALA A 309 -6.97 -3.54 23.23
CA ALA A 309 -6.44 -4.33 22.13
C ALA A 309 -7.55 -4.67 21.12
N ASN A 310 -7.20 -4.69 19.83
CA ASN A 310 -8.06 -5.22 18.78
C ASN A 310 -7.22 -6.03 17.78
N PRO A 311 -7.40 -7.34 17.61
CA PRO A 311 -8.31 -8.19 18.38
C PRO A 311 -7.85 -8.28 19.85
N THR A 312 -8.71 -8.84 20.70
CA THR A 312 -8.45 -8.93 22.14
C THR A 312 -7.10 -9.59 22.46
N PHE A 313 -6.55 -9.25 23.62
CA PHE A 313 -5.27 -9.78 24.12
C PHE A 313 -5.44 -11.23 24.61
N THR A 314 -4.44 -12.07 24.41
CA THR A 314 -4.40 -13.47 24.87
C THR A 314 -4.23 -13.60 26.38
N TYR A 315 -3.37 -12.77 26.95
CA TYR A 315 -3.18 -12.68 28.40
C TYR A 315 -2.75 -11.28 28.80
N ILE A 316 -2.99 -10.94 30.07
CA ILE A 316 -2.41 -9.79 30.76
C ILE A 316 -1.61 -10.34 31.94
N GLN A 317 -0.35 -9.97 32.03
CA GLN A 317 0.55 -10.39 33.10
C GLN A 317 1.14 -9.17 33.80
N LEU A 318 0.87 -9.06 35.11
CA LEU A 318 1.50 -8.06 35.97
C LEU A 318 2.65 -8.70 36.73
N THR A 319 3.83 -8.10 36.60
CA THR A 319 5.08 -8.58 37.22
C THR A 319 5.72 -7.50 38.07
N LYS A 320 6.56 -7.91 39.01
CA LYS A 320 7.45 -7.05 39.78
C LYS A 320 8.86 -7.65 39.74
N GLY A 321 9.76 -7.00 39.00
CA GLY A 321 11.03 -7.63 38.62
C GLY A 321 10.78 -8.94 37.85
N ASN A 322 11.35 -10.06 38.33
CA ASN A 322 11.17 -11.37 37.70
C ASN A 322 10.00 -12.19 38.28
N VAL A 323 9.20 -11.60 39.18
CA VAL A 323 8.11 -12.31 39.88
C VAL A 323 6.78 -11.93 39.24
N THR A 324 6.01 -12.94 38.84
CA THR A 324 4.63 -12.74 38.37
C THR A 324 3.70 -12.55 39.55
N LEU A 325 2.96 -11.44 39.57
CA LEU A 325 2.01 -11.12 40.63
C LEU A 325 0.61 -11.62 40.27
N LEU A 326 0.15 -11.31 39.06
CA LEU A 326 -1.17 -11.68 38.56
C LEU A 326 -1.08 -12.03 37.07
N THR A 327 -1.93 -12.94 36.63
CA THR A 327 -2.14 -13.27 35.22
C THR A 327 -3.62 -13.48 35.01
N THR A 328 -4.18 -12.86 33.98
CA THR A 328 -5.56 -13.09 33.53
C THR A 328 -5.55 -13.31 32.02
N ASN A 329 -6.58 -13.99 31.53
CA ASN A 329 -6.72 -14.38 30.13
C ASN A 329 -7.91 -13.64 29.48
N GLU A 330 -8.13 -13.89 28.18
CA GLU A 330 -9.16 -13.31 27.30
C GLU A 330 -10.59 -13.17 27.87
N THR A 331 -10.97 -13.92 28.91
CA THR A 331 -12.37 -14.12 29.30
C THR A 331 -12.85 -13.38 30.55
N GLU A 332 -11.99 -12.67 31.28
CA GLU A 332 -12.33 -12.17 32.63
C GLU A 332 -12.43 -10.65 32.73
N SER A 333 -11.45 -9.89 32.22
CA SER A 333 -11.42 -8.43 32.32
C SER A 333 -10.27 -7.81 31.52
N ASN A 334 -10.51 -6.66 30.88
CA ASN A 334 -9.46 -5.83 30.24
C ASN A 334 -8.63 -5.04 31.28
N THR A 335 -8.94 -5.21 32.56
CA THR A 335 -8.31 -4.51 33.68
C THR A 335 -7.86 -5.52 34.74
N VAL A 336 -6.58 -5.46 35.10
CA VAL A 336 -5.97 -6.23 36.20
C VAL A 336 -5.68 -5.28 37.35
N ILE A 337 -6.18 -5.62 38.54
CA ILE A 337 -6.02 -4.81 39.75
C ILE A 337 -5.24 -5.62 40.78
N TYR A 338 -4.07 -5.13 41.17
CA TYR A 338 -3.26 -5.66 42.28
C TYR A 338 -3.34 -4.72 43.47
N THR A 339 -3.88 -5.21 44.59
CA THR A 339 -4.00 -4.42 45.82
C THR A 339 -3.20 -5.03 46.96
N ARG A 340 -2.66 -4.15 47.81
CA ARG A 340 -2.01 -4.50 49.07
C ARG A 340 -2.43 -3.50 50.14
N GLN A 341 -3.10 -3.99 51.18
CA GLN A 341 -3.68 -3.16 52.25
C GLN A 341 -2.63 -2.45 53.11
N SER A 342 -1.47 -3.09 53.32
CA SER A 342 -0.34 -2.51 54.04
C SER A 342 0.92 -2.64 53.22
N ALA A 343 1.40 -1.50 52.71
CA ALA A 343 2.63 -1.40 51.94
C ALA A 343 3.85 -1.54 52.88
N HIS A 344 4.86 -2.26 52.39
CA HIS A 344 6.13 -2.48 53.10
C HIS A 344 7.29 -1.93 52.25
N PRO A 345 8.46 -1.58 52.84
CA PRO A 345 9.64 -1.19 52.07
C PRO A 345 10.01 -2.18 50.94
N ASN A 346 9.76 -3.47 51.15
CA ASN A 346 9.98 -4.54 50.17
C ASN A 346 9.07 -4.43 48.94
N ASP A 347 8.00 -3.63 48.99
CA ASP A 347 7.11 -3.33 47.86
C ASP A 347 7.70 -2.34 46.87
N THR A 348 8.84 -1.73 47.19
CA THR A 348 9.68 -0.96 46.26
C THR A 348 10.08 -1.81 45.05
N GLY A 349 10.08 -1.21 43.86
CA GLY A 349 10.56 -1.88 42.65
C GLY A 349 9.90 -1.40 41.36
N LEU A 350 10.30 -2.03 40.26
CA LEU A 350 9.69 -1.83 38.94
C LEU A 350 8.58 -2.85 38.75
N TYR A 351 7.36 -2.34 38.56
CA TYR A 351 6.20 -3.13 38.19
C TYR A 351 5.99 -3.01 36.69
N MET A 352 5.76 -4.12 36.02
CA MET A 352 5.59 -4.18 34.58
C MET A 352 4.33 -4.97 34.24
N CYS A 353 3.44 -4.35 33.48
CA CYS A 353 2.28 -5.02 32.92
C CYS A 353 2.55 -5.33 31.45
N VAL A 354 2.28 -6.57 31.05
CA VAL A 354 2.55 -7.09 29.72
C VAL A 354 1.26 -7.69 29.16
N ALA A 355 0.98 -7.44 27.89
CA ALA A 355 -0.15 -8.04 27.19
C ALA A 355 0.24 -8.36 25.74
N GLU A 356 -0.28 -9.47 25.23
CA GLU A 356 0.00 -9.96 23.87
C GLU A 356 -1.31 -10.14 23.12
N ASN A 357 -1.36 -9.81 21.83
CA ASN A 357 -2.38 -10.31 20.91
C ASN A 357 -1.70 -10.83 19.64
N VAL A 358 -2.50 -11.25 18.66
CA VAL A 358 -1.98 -11.78 17.37
C VAL A 358 -1.11 -10.80 16.59
N LEU A 359 -1.11 -9.50 16.92
CA LEU A 359 -0.30 -8.47 16.28
C LEU A 359 1.00 -8.16 17.02
N GLY A 360 1.12 -8.51 18.30
CA GLY A 360 2.36 -8.34 19.03
C GLY A 360 2.22 -8.22 20.55
N LEU A 361 3.38 -8.08 21.19
CA LEU A 361 3.56 -7.95 22.62
C LEU A 361 3.82 -6.48 23.00
N SER A 362 3.10 -6.00 24.01
CA SER A 362 3.29 -4.68 24.58
C SER A 362 3.54 -4.74 26.07
N SER A 363 4.26 -3.73 26.59
CA SER A 363 4.56 -3.62 28.01
C SER A 363 4.52 -2.16 28.47
N ALA A 364 3.96 -1.91 29.66
CA ALA A 364 4.09 -0.65 30.38
C ALA A 364 4.72 -0.91 31.74
N SER A 365 5.36 0.11 32.33
CA SER A 365 5.98 -0.04 33.64
C SER A 365 5.80 1.20 34.52
N VAL A 366 5.78 0.98 35.84
CA VAL A 366 5.76 2.02 36.87
C VAL A 366 6.79 1.68 37.94
N ARG A 367 7.53 2.69 38.41
CA ARG A 367 8.55 2.51 39.45
C ARG A 367 8.05 3.09 40.76
N LEU A 368 8.00 2.27 41.80
CA LEU A 368 7.59 2.67 43.14
C LEU A 368 8.79 2.67 44.06
N GLU A 369 8.90 3.68 44.92
CA GLU A 369 9.94 3.78 45.94
C GLU A 369 9.34 4.06 47.31
N TRP A 370 9.99 3.51 48.34
CA TRP A 370 9.61 3.71 49.73
C TRP A 370 10.23 5.00 50.26
N ASN A 371 9.38 5.95 50.64
CA ASN A 371 9.82 7.21 51.23
C ASN A 371 9.49 7.25 52.74
N CYS A 372 10.47 7.70 53.52
CA CYS A 372 10.36 7.96 54.95
C CYS A 372 11.09 9.27 55.25
N GLU A 373 10.46 10.40 54.95
CA GLU A 373 11.02 11.68 55.36
C GLU A 373 10.94 11.84 56.89
N LYS A 374 11.99 12.43 57.48
CA LYS A 374 12.08 12.59 58.94
C LYS A 374 10.96 13.52 59.41
N ASN A 375 9.97 12.93 60.10
CA ASN A 375 8.71 13.50 60.63
C ASN A 375 7.45 13.38 59.75
N ALA A 376 7.47 12.61 58.66
CA ALA A 376 6.26 12.25 57.91
C ALA A 376 5.92 10.75 58.05
N GLU A 377 4.66 10.38 57.82
CA GLU A 377 4.24 8.98 57.76
C GLU A 377 4.88 8.30 56.55
N CYS A 378 5.57 7.18 56.79
CA CYS A 378 6.22 6.40 55.72
C CYS A 378 5.20 5.78 54.76
N GLY A 379 5.52 5.77 53.46
CA GLY A 379 4.67 5.18 52.43
C GLY A 379 5.39 4.96 51.09
N LEU A 380 4.69 4.30 50.17
CA LEU A 380 5.14 4.20 48.77
C LEU A 380 4.79 5.47 48.01
N GLU A 381 5.67 5.87 47.11
CA GLU A 381 5.46 6.98 46.18
C GLU A 381 5.84 6.55 44.77
N GLU A 382 5.13 7.09 43.77
CA GLU A 382 5.51 6.94 42.36
C GLU A 382 6.77 7.76 42.11
N ARG A 383 7.77 7.14 41.50
CA ARG A 383 8.90 7.88 40.97
C ARG A 383 8.72 8.05 39.47
N PRO A 384 8.82 9.28 38.92
CA PRO A 384 8.78 9.47 37.48
C PRO A 384 9.88 8.63 36.85
N ILE A 385 9.49 7.74 35.94
CA ILE A 385 10.43 7.07 35.06
C ILE A 385 10.92 8.17 34.13
N THR A 386 12.16 8.63 34.32
CA THR A 386 12.80 9.54 33.36
C THR A 386 12.97 8.81 32.03
N VAL A 387 11.97 8.94 31.17
CA VAL A 387 12.08 8.60 29.75
C VAL A 387 12.68 9.82 29.08
N ASN A 388 13.93 9.75 28.65
CA ASN A 388 14.47 10.74 27.72
C ASN A 388 13.70 10.59 26.41
N LYS A 389 12.68 11.42 26.18
CA LYS A 389 12.03 11.63 24.88
C LYS A 389 12.65 12.84 24.19
N GLU A 390 13.87 12.61 23.73
CA GLU A 390 14.67 13.28 22.69
C GLU A 390 16.00 12.50 22.74
N ALA A 391 16.41 11.69 21.78
CA ALA A 391 15.88 11.35 20.47
C ALA A 391 16.22 9.85 20.23
N ASP A 392 15.41 9.10 19.49
CA ASP A 392 15.75 8.77 18.09
C ASP A 392 17.24 9.01 17.77
N VAL A 393 17.96 7.98 17.31
CA VAL A 393 19.44 7.94 17.20
C VAL A 393 20.20 7.67 18.51
N ARG A 394 20.92 6.54 18.50
CA ARG A 394 22.01 6.08 19.39
C ARG A 394 21.62 5.53 20.77
N LYS A 395 21.94 4.24 20.96
CA LYS A 395 22.87 3.64 21.96
C LYS A 395 22.48 2.17 22.17
N ASN A 396 23.29 1.15 21.86
CA ASN A 396 24.66 0.94 22.33
C ASN A 396 24.88 1.54 23.71
N ASP A 397 24.39 0.89 24.77
CA ASP A 397 24.96 0.94 26.13
C ASP A 397 24.27 -0.08 27.06
N ILE A 398 24.44 -1.38 26.79
CA ILE A 398 24.43 -2.44 27.82
C ILE A 398 25.74 -3.26 27.70
N VAL A 399 26.83 -2.59 27.36
CA VAL A 399 28.20 -3.15 27.43
C VAL A 399 29.05 -2.22 28.27
N SER A 400 28.68 -2.02 29.55
CA SER A 400 29.50 -1.22 30.47
C SER A 400 29.23 -1.45 31.96
N TYR A 401 28.86 -2.66 32.43
CA TYR A 401 28.86 -2.92 33.90
C TYR A 401 29.34 -4.31 34.37
N LEU A 402 29.96 -5.11 33.50
CA LEU A 402 30.74 -6.30 33.91
C LEU A 402 32.24 -6.21 33.60
N GLY A 403 32.75 -5.02 33.25
CA GLY A 403 34.16 -4.81 32.91
C GLY A 403 35.04 -4.19 34.01
N ILE A 404 34.46 -3.58 35.05
CA ILE A 404 35.25 -2.78 36.00
C ILE A 404 35.78 -3.60 37.19
N ALA A 405 35.26 -4.81 37.45
CA ALA A 405 35.80 -5.68 38.50
C ALA A 405 37.01 -6.54 38.05
N LEU A 406 37.31 -6.63 36.74
CA LEU A 406 38.45 -7.40 36.21
C LEU A 406 39.58 -6.51 35.64
N GLY A 407 39.33 -5.21 35.42
CA GLY A 407 40.34 -4.25 34.95
C GLY A 407 41.34 -3.81 36.03
N GLY A 408 41.01 -3.94 37.32
CA GLY A 408 41.87 -3.52 38.44
C GLY A 408 43.08 -4.44 38.70
N LEU A 409 43.03 -5.70 38.27
CA LEU A 409 44.14 -6.65 38.44
C LEU A 409 45.12 -6.65 37.25
N GLY A 410 44.67 -6.24 36.06
CA GLY A 410 45.50 -6.22 34.85
C GLY A 410 46.52 -5.07 34.79
N VAL A 411 46.18 -3.90 35.34
CA VAL A 411 47.05 -2.71 35.31
C VAL A 411 48.23 -2.84 36.28
N GLY A 412 48.06 -3.56 37.41
CA GLY A 412 49.14 -3.90 38.33
C GLY A 412 50.15 -4.91 37.76
N ILE A 413 49.69 -5.83 36.91
CA ILE A 413 50.56 -6.85 36.28
C ILE A 413 51.36 -6.24 35.11
N LEU A 414 50.76 -5.31 34.35
CA LEU A 414 51.44 -4.66 33.22
C LEU A 414 52.53 -3.66 33.66
N THR A 415 52.33 -2.95 34.77
CA THR A 415 53.35 -2.04 35.33
C THR A 415 54.55 -2.80 35.92
N LEU A 416 54.33 -3.97 36.53
CA LEU A 416 55.42 -4.86 36.99
C LEU A 416 56.14 -5.59 35.84
N TRP A 417 55.45 -5.87 34.73
CA TRP A 417 56.03 -6.49 33.54
C TRP A 417 56.90 -5.52 32.74
N VAL A 418 56.45 -4.28 32.54
CA VAL A 418 57.23 -3.23 31.83
C VAL A 418 58.46 -2.81 32.64
N GLY A 419 58.35 -2.70 33.97
CA GLY A 419 59.49 -2.37 34.86
C GLY A 419 60.61 -3.43 34.83
N ARG A 420 60.27 -4.72 34.70
CA ARG A 420 61.26 -5.81 34.57
C ARG A 420 61.85 -5.94 33.16
N HIS A 421 61.12 -5.57 32.12
CA HIS A 421 61.60 -5.68 30.74
C HIS A 421 62.54 -4.55 30.31
N VAL A 422 62.40 -3.35 30.89
CA VAL A 422 63.31 -2.21 30.62
C VAL A 422 64.67 -2.39 31.33
N HIS A 423 64.73 -3.11 32.45
CA HIS A 423 66.00 -3.39 33.13
C HIS A 423 66.80 -4.56 32.52
N LYS A 424 66.20 -5.37 31.64
CA LYS A 424 66.83 -6.55 31.02
C LYS A 424 67.32 -6.34 29.57
N ARG A 425 67.08 -5.16 28.98
CA ARG A 425 67.58 -4.77 27.64
C ARG A 425 68.76 -3.77 27.68
N ARG A 426 69.51 -3.72 28.79
CA ARG A 426 70.75 -2.93 28.94
C ARG A 426 72.04 -3.76 29.09
N ARG A 427 71.98 -5.06 28.79
CA ARG A 427 73.17 -5.92 28.61
C ARG A 427 72.93 -6.78 27.38
N THR A 428 73.95 -6.93 26.54
CA THR A 428 73.96 -7.44 25.14
C THR A 428 73.42 -6.40 24.15
N GLN A 429 74.18 -5.80 23.24
CA GLN A 429 75.42 -6.24 22.60
C GLN A 429 76.14 -4.99 22.06
N ASP A 430 77.36 -4.82 22.55
CA ASP A 430 78.39 -3.90 22.05
C ASP A 430 79.29 -4.71 21.09
N GLY A 431 79.79 -4.07 20.03
CA GLY A 431 80.94 -4.58 19.26
C GLY A 431 80.76 -4.81 17.75
N ARG A 432 81.56 -4.01 17.00
CA ARG A 432 82.18 -4.22 15.66
C ARG A 432 81.35 -4.01 14.39
N GLU A 433 81.90 -3.56 13.26
CA GLU A 433 82.99 -2.66 12.82
C GLU A 433 82.93 -2.64 11.27
N ASN A 434 83.55 -1.64 10.66
CA ASN A 434 83.51 -1.20 9.25
C ASN A 434 83.90 -2.18 8.12
N GLU A 435 83.40 -1.94 6.89
CA GLU A 435 84.14 -1.67 5.61
C GLU A 435 83.18 -1.72 4.38
N VAL A 436 82.97 -0.65 3.59
CA VAL A 436 83.68 -0.09 2.39
C VAL A 436 83.21 -0.64 1.01
N GLY A 437 82.90 0.32 0.10
CA GLY A 437 82.76 0.21 -1.37
C GLY A 437 81.60 1.08 -1.90
N LEU A 438 81.72 2.37 -2.25
CA LEU A 438 82.38 3.06 -3.40
C LEU A 438 81.92 2.52 -4.77
N VAL A 439 81.17 3.27 -5.60
CA VAL A 439 81.59 4.23 -6.67
C VAL A 439 80.28 4.81 -7.27
N THR A 440 79.92 6.10 -7.13
CA THR A 440 80.06 7.25 -8.09
C THR A 440 79.47 6.99 -9.50
N THR A 441 78.72 7.86 -10.21
CA THR A 441 78.55 9.33 -10.17
C THR A 441 77.47 9.80 -11.18
N SER A 442 76.81 10.91 -10.81
CA SER A 442 76.49 12.13 -11.60
C SER A 442 75.39 12.10 -12.68
N SER A 443 74.53 13.12 -12.85
CA SER A 443 74.41 14.51 -12.34
C SER A 443 73.00 15.00 -12.77
N ALA A 444 72.17 15.66 -11.94
CA ALA A 444 72.21 17.07 -11.50
C ALA A 444 72.08 18.03 -12.70
N ASP A 445 71.09 18.94 -12.80
CA ASP A 445 70.82 20.13 -11.97
C ASP A 445 69.44 20.75 -12.40
N GLU A 446 68.75 21.70 -11.75
CA GLU A 446 68.63 22.27 -10.40
C GLU A 446 67.45 23.31 -10.43
N ILE A 447 66.70 23.41 -9.33
CA ILE A 447 66.33 24.61 -8.52
C ILE A 447 65.71 25.83 -9.26
N GLY A 448 64.50 26.34 -8.96
CA GLY A 448 63.98 26.90 -7.68
C GLY A 448 63.42 28.33 -7.92
N PRO A 449 63.01 29.11 -6.90
CA PRO A 449 61.60 29.25 -6.48
C PRO A 449 61.05 30.70 -6.38
N SER A 450 59.83 30.81 -5.83
CA SER A 450 59.22 31.89 -5.00
C SER A 450 58.43 33.07 -5.62
N ASP A 451 57.14 33.11 -5.26
CA ASP A 451 56.24 34.28 -5.02
C ASP A 451 56.81 35.26 -3.94
N PRO A 452 56.20 36.42 -3.57
CA PRO A 452 54.93 37.08 -4.00
C PRO A 452 55.05 38.61 -4.27
N ASP A 453 53.99 39.25 -4.80
CA ASP A 453 53.24 40.40 -4.21
C ASP A 453 52.48 41.29 -5.23
N THR A 454 51.16 41.28 -5.07
CA THR A 454 50.21 42.41 -4.94
C THR A 454 50.45 43.74 -5.68
N ALA A 455 49.56 44.10 -6.64
CA ALA A 455 48.67 45.29 -6.59
C ALA A 455 47.97 45.60 -7.95
N VAL A 456 46.63 45.62 -7.89
CA VAL A 456 45.66 46.59 -8.47
C VAL A 456 45.91 47.16 -9.88
N GLU A 457 45.00 46.87 -10.83
CA GLU A 457 44.37 47.92 -11.64
C GLU A 457 43.05 47.46 -12.31
N SER A 458 42.33 48.45 -12.81
CA SER A 458 40.89 48.66 -12.78
C SER A 458 40.04 48.05 -13.91
N VAL A 459 38.75 47.93 -13.57
CA VAL A 459 37.57 47.56 -14.37
C VAL A 459 37.43 48.36 -15.68
N ALA A 460 37.14 47.66 -16.77
CA ALA A 460 36.37 48.19 -17.90
C ALA A 460 35.36 47.11 -18.36
N LEU A 461 34.08 47.45 -18.28
CA LEU A 461 32.94 46.62 -18.70
C LEU A 461 32.85 46.61 -20.23
N VAL A 462 32.81 45.41 -20.81
CA VAL A 462 32.32 45.20 -22.18
C VAL A 462 31.35 44.03 -22.15
N ASP A 463 30.09 44.31 -22.51
CA ASP A 463 29.01 43.34 -22.65
C ASP A 463 29.39 42.20 -23.60
N MET A 464 29.28 40.96 -23.12
CA MET A 464 29.30 39.75 -23.93
C MET A 464 28.15 38.84 -23.50
N ASP A 465 27.00 38.99 -24.14
CA ASP A 465 25.93 38.00 -24.05
C ASP A 465 25.45 37.64 -25.47
N ASP A 466 26.21 36.76 -26.13
CA ASP A 466 25.71 35.93 -27.23
C ASP A 466 26.69 34.78 -27.58
N ARG A 467 27.08 33.97 -26.59
CA ARG A 467 27.74 32.68 -26.87
C ARG A 467 26.83 31.54 -26.41
N PRO A 468 26.45 30.59 -27.30
CA PRO A 468 25.66 29.44 -26.91
C PRO A 468 26.41 28.66 -25.81
N PRO A 469 25.71 28.15 -24.79
CA PRO A 469 26.34 27.43 -23.69
C PRO A 469 27.11 26.22 -24.24
N MET A 470 28.37 26.07 -23.81
CA MET A 470 29.16 24.89 -24.11
C MET A 470 28.40 23.64 -23.66
N PRO A 471 28.35 22.57 -24.49
CA PRO A 471 27.74 21.31 -24.08
C PRO A 471 28.40 20.81 -22.80
N LEU A 472 27.60 20.49 -21.79
CA LEU A 472 28.10 19.86 -20.56
C LEU A 472 28.95 18.63 -20.94
N PRO A 473 30.12 18.42 -20.30
CA PRO A 473 30.95 17.26 -20.57
C PRO A 473 30.13 15.99 -20.32
N ARG A 474 30.11 15.07 -21.30
CA ARG A 474 29.36 13.81 -21.18
C ARG A 474 29.82 13.05 -19.93
N PRO A 475 28.90 12.46 -19.14
CA PRO A 475 29.26 11.67 -17.97
C PRO A 475 30.25 10.56 -18.36
N LYS A 476 31.34 10.41 -17.62
CA LYS A 476 32.29 9.30 -17.84
C LYS A 476 31.69 7.99 -17.32
N PRO A 477 31.83 6.87 -18.05
CA PRO A 477 31.33 5.58 -17.59
C PRO A 477 32.05 5.14 -16.32
N ARG A 478 31.27 4.69 -15.33
CA ARG A 478 31.82 4.23 -14.05
C ARG A 478 32.52 2.88 -14.20
N PHE A 479 32.07 2.05 -15.14
CA PHE A 479 32.65 0.75 -15.47
C PHE A 479 32.95 0.66 -16.98
N PRO A 480 33.99 1.34 -17.51
CA PRO A 480 34.21 1.50 -18.96
C PRO A 480 34.25 0.20 -19.76
N LYS A 481 34.78 -0.88 -19.17
CA LYS A 481 34.88 -2.20 -19.83
C LYS A 481 33.53 -2.89 -20.02
N TYR A 482 32.56 -2.59 -19.17
CA TYR A 482 31.24 -3.23 -19.14
C TYR A 482 30.11 -2.29 -19.57
N GLU A 483 30.45 -1.05 -19.96
CA GLU A 483 29.48 -0.05 -20.39
C GLU A 483 28.83 -0.47 -21.72
N LEU A 484 27.50 -0.57 -21.72
CA LEU A 484 26.70 -0.80 -22.91
C LEU A 484 26.09 0.52 -23.38
N SER A 485 26.11 0.71 -24.69
CA SER A 485 25.40 1.83 -25.30
C SER A 485 23.90 1.54 -25.29
N LEU A 486 23.09 2.53 -24.91
CA LEU A 486 21.65 2.35 -24.69
C LEU A 486 20.90 2.04 -26.00
N ASP A 487 21.42 2.44 -27.15
CA ASP A 487 20.91 2.10 -28.49
C ASP A 487 20.95 0.58 -28.78
N ARG A 488 21.76 -0.18 -28.04
CA ARG A 488 21.81 -1.65 -28.13
C ARG A 488 20.76 -2.33 -27.27
N LEU A 489 20.03 -1.59 -26.43
CA LEU A 489 19.05 -2.13 -25.50
C LEU A 489 17.65 -1.69 -25.89
N ASP A 490 16.79 -2.66 -26.15
CA ASP A 490 15.34 -2.45 -26.21
C ASP A 490 14.73 -2.91 -24.88
N ILE A 491 14.15 -1.98 -24.13
CA ILE A 491 13.63 -2.22 -22.79
C ILE A 491 12.11 -2.28 -22.87
N ASP A 492 11.52 -3.42 -22.52
CA ASP A 492 10.07 -3.54 -22.40
C ASP A 492 9.63 -2.92 -21.06
N THR A 493 9.43 -1.59 -21.06
CA THR A 493 9.00 -0.85 -19.88
C THR A 493 7.58 -1.20 -19.43
N SER A 494 6.79 -1.87 -20.27
CA SER A 494 5.44 -2.30 -19.95
C SER A 494 5.40 -3.55 -19.07
N HIS A 495 6.46 -4.36 -19.11
CA HIS A 495 6.49 -5.67 -18.47
C HIS A 495 7.60 -5.78 -17.41
N VAL A 496 7.22 -5.49 -16.16
CA VAL A 496 8.09 -5.67 -14.99
C VAL A 496 8.11 -7.15 -14.60
N ILE A 497 9.25 -7.81 -14.78
CA ILE A 497 9.45 -9.24 -14.46
C ILE A 497 9.92 -9.49 -13.02
N GLY A 498 10.30 -8.45 -12.29
CA GLY A 498 10.68 -8.54 -10.88
C GLY A 498 10.56 -7.20 -10.16
N ARG A 499 10.10 -7.24 -8.90
CA ARG A 499 10.00 -6.06 -8.03
C ARG A 499 10.66 -6.37 -6.69
N GLY A 500 11.74 -5.66 -6.38
CA GLY A 500 12.38 -5.67 -5.07
C GLY A 500 11.95 -4.47 -4.22
N ALA A 501 12.49 -4.38 -3.00
CA ALA A 501 12.28 -3.24 -2.10
C ALA A 501 12.75 -1.92 -2.74
N PHE A 502 13.88 -1.94 -3.46
CA PHE A 502 14.54 -0.74 -3.98
C PHE A 502 14.74 -0.75 -5.52
N ALA A 503 14.50 -1.88 -6.18
CA ALA A 503 14.76 -2.06 -7.61
C ALA A 503 13.55 -2.67 -8.35
N LYS A 504 13.48 -2.39 -9.66
CA LYS A 504 12.58 -3.04 -10.63
C LYS A 504 13.44 -3.77 -11.67
N VAL A 505 12.95 -4.91 -12.15
CA VAL A 505 13.59 -5.69 -13.21
C VAL A 505 12.64 -5.75 -14.40
N TYR A 506 13.14 -5.33 -15.55
CA TYR A 506 12.43 -5.37 -16.83
C TYR A 506 12.97 -6.49 -17.70
N LYS A 507 12.12 -7.03 -18.57
CA LYS A 507 12.58 -7.81 -19.71
C LYS A 507 13.06 -6.85 -20.79
N GLY A 508 14.05 -7.26 -21.57
CA GLY A 508 14.49 -6.52 -22.73
C GLY A 508 15.23 -7.39 -23.72
N THR A 509 15.72 -6.74 -24.78
CA THR A 509 16.52 -7.35 -25.83
C THR A 509 17.83 -6.60 -25.95
N LEU A 510 18.94 -7.35 -25.96
CA LEU A 510 20.28 -6.81 -26.21
C LEU A 510 20.71 -7.16 -27.63
N THR A 511 21.03 -6.15 -28.42
CA THR A 511 21.57 -6.31 -29.77
C THR A 511 23.09 -6.33 -29.72
N GLU A 512 23.68 -7.47 -30.09
CA GLU A 512 25.13 -7.68 -30.12
C GLU A 512 25.54 -8.35 -31.43
N LYS A 513 26.39 -7.67 -32.21
CA LYS A 513 26.87 -8.16 -33.52
C LYS A 513 25.73 -8.59 -34.47
N GLY A 514 24.63 -7.83 -34.45
CA GLY A 514 23.44 -8.09 -35.28
C GLY A 514 22.57 -9.26 -34.80
N LYS A 515 22.82 -9.82 -33.61
CA LYS A 515 21.96 -10.80 -32.95
C LYS A 515 21.24 -10.17 -31.78
N GLU A 516 19.96 -10.44 -31.69
CA GLU A 516 19.10 -10.06 -30.58
C GLU A 516 19.03 -11.20 -29.57
N GLU A 517 19.35 -10.92 -28.32
CA GLU A 517 19.27 -11.89 -27.22
C GLU A 517 18.40 -11.34 -26.08
N PRO A 518 17.50 -12.16 -25.49
CA PRO A 518 16.70 -11.72 -24.36
C PRO A 518 17.56 -11.49 -23.12
N VAL A 519 17.32 -10.38 -22.43
CA VAL A 519 18.03 -9.95 -21.22
C VAL A 519 17.06 -9.51 -20.12
N ALA A 520 17.55 -9.54 -18.89
CA ALA A 520 16.90 -8.95 -17.73
C ALA A 520 17.65 -7.66 -17.34
N ILE A 521 16.91 -6.57 -17.11
CA ILE A 521 17.47 -5.23 -16.88
C ILE A 521 17.00 -4.75 -15.52
N LYS A 522 17.91 -4.74 -14.53
CA LYS A 522 17.66 -4.25 -13.18
C LYS A 522 18.01 -2.76 -13.10
N THR A 523 17.10 -1.98 -12.53
CA THR A 523 17.25 -0.54 -12.30
C THR A 523 16.56 -0.16 -11.00
N LEU A 524 16.91 0.99 -10.43
CA LEU A 524 16.26 1.56 -9.25
C LEU A 524 14.83 2.03 -9.55
N LYS A 525 14.01 2.12 -8.50
CA LYS A 525 12.67 2.75 -8.55
C LYS A 525 12.80 4.26 -8.80
N ASP A 526 11.72 4.89 -9.26
CA ASP A 526 11.73 6.30 -9.69
C ASP A 526 12.01 7.30 -8.54
N ASN A 527 11.84 6.87 -7.28
CA ASN A 527 12.03 7.64 -6.06
C ASN A 527 13.23 7.17 -5.22
N ALA A 528 14.23 6.54 -5.85
CA ALA A 528 15.37 5.99 -5.12
C ALA A 528 16.28 7.06 -4.51
N THR A 529 16.81 6.81 -3.31
CA THR A 529 17.70 7.74 -2.62
C THR A 529 19.12 7.71 -3.18
N GLU A 530 19.94 8.70 -2.81
CA GLU A 530 21.36 8.71 -3.19
C GLU A 530 22.13 7.53 -2.57
N GLU A 531 21.78 7.15 -1.33
CA GLU A 531 22.34 5.96 -0.67
C GLU A 531 21.98 4.68 -1.42
N GLU A 532 20.72 4.51 -1.83
CA GLU A 532 20.28 3.37 -2.63
C GLU A 532 21.00 3.32 -3.98
N THR A 533 21.22 4.48 -4.60
CA THR A 533 21.99 4.60 -5.85
C THR A 533 23.45 4.17 -5.66
N LYS A 534 24.07 4.60 -4.56
CA LYS A 534 25.44 4.21 -4.21
C LYS A 534 25.54 2.70 -3.94
N LEU A 535 24.61 2.13 -3.17
CA LEU A 535 24.55 0.70 -2.88
C LEU A 535 24.36 -0.12 -4.16
N PHE A 536 23.56 0.37 -5.11
CA PHE A 536 23.37 -0.31 -6.39
C PHE A 536 24.61 -0.25 -7.29
N PHE A 537 25.36 0.86 -7.29
CA PHE A 537 26.69 0.88 -7.92
C PHE A 537 27.69 -0.08 -7.26
N GLU A 538 27.63 -0.23 -5.93
CA GLU A 538 28.43 -1.24 -5.21
C GLU A 538 28.01 -2.66 -5.64
N GLU A 539 26.72 -2.94 -5.78
CA GLU A 539 26.21 -4.22 -6.30
C GLU A 539 26.77 -4.52 -7.70
N ILE A 540 26.73 -3.55 -8.63
CA ILE A 540 27.30 -3.72 -9.98
C ILE A 540 28.80 -4.04 -9.90
N GLY A 541 29.54 -3.34 -9.04
CA GLY A 541 30.96 -3.60 -8.81
C GLY A 541 31.23 -5.01 -8.29
N ILE A 542 30.46 -5.47 -7.31
CA ILE A 542 30.55 -6.83 -6.77
C ILE A 542 30.29 -7.88 -7.85
N VAL A 543 29.25 -7.69 -8.68
CA VAL A 543 28.93 -8.62 -9.78
C VAL A 543 30.08 -8.70 -10.79
N ILE A 544 30.70 -7.56 -11.11
CA ILE A 544 31.89 -7.49 -11.97
C ILE A 544 33.05 -8.27 -11.36
N ASP A 545 33.33 -8.08 -10.08
CA ASP A 545 34.46 -8.69 -9.37
C ASP A 545 34.29 -10.21 -9.19
N ILE A 546 33.06 -10.67 -8.91
CA ILE A 546 32.73 -12.10 -8.85
C ILE A 546 32.98 -12.76 -10.21
N GLY A 547 32.66 -12.07 -11.31
CA GLY A 547 32.88 -12.56 -12.66
C GLY A 547 31.89 -13.67 -13.08
N SER A 548 32.30 -14.53 -14.01
CA SER A 548 31.41 -15.49 -14.67
C SER A 548 31.61 -16.93 -14.20
N HIS A 549 30.52 -17.59 -13.84
CA HIS A 549 30.48 -19.01 -13.49
C HIS A 549 29.13 -19.63 -13.91
N VAL A 550 29.11 -20.93 -14.20
CA VAL A 550 27.89 -21.62 -14.69
C VAL A 550 26.73 -21.59 -13.70
N GLY A 551 27.02 -21.60 -12.39
CA GLY A 551 26.02 -21.53 -11.31
C GLY A 551 25.76 -20.11 -10.78
N VAL A 552 26.26 -19.06 -11.45
CA VAL A 552 26.08 -17.65 -11.06
C VAL A 552 25.46 -16.89 -12.23
N LEU A 553 24.49 -16.02 -11.95
CA LEU A 553 23.80 -15.25 -12.98
C LEU A 553 24.79 -14.35 -13.73
N ARG A 554 24.83 -14.49 -15.06
CA ARG A 554 25.78 -13.80 -15.91
C ARG A 554 25.36 -12.36 -16.16
N MET A 555 26.24 -11.43 -15.81
CA MET A 555 26.19 -10.05 -16.26
C MET A 555 26.56 -9.96 -17.75
N ARG A 556 25.77 -9.20 -18.52
CA ARG A 556 26.05 -8.83 -19.91
C ARG A 556 26.73 -7.47 -20.02
N GLY A 557 26.39 -6.56 -19.12
CA GLY A 557 27.00 -5.23 -19.02
C GLY A 557 26.15 -4.31 -18.14
N CYS A 558 26.47 -3.02 -18.16
CA CYS A 558 25.73 -1.99 -17.43
C CYS A 558 25.64 -0.70 -18.25
N CYS A 559 24.65 0.14 -17.95
CA CYS A 559 24.58 1.51 -18.46
C CYS A 559 24.65 2.46 -17.27
N THR A 560 25.69 3.29 -17.21
CA THR A 560 25.96 4.21 -16.10
C THR A 560 26.06 5.67 -16.55
N THR A 561 26.16 5.94 -17.85
CA THR A 561 26.37 7.30 -18.37
C THR A 561 25.10 8.03 -18.81
N HIS A 562 24.04 7.30 -19.19
CA HIS A 562 22.83 7.92 -19.72
C HIS A 562 22.07 8.70 -18.63
N ASP A 563 21.86 8.05 -17.49
CA ASP A 563 21.28 8.64 -16.30
C ASP A 563 22.09 8.15 -15.08
N PRO A 564 22.95 9.00 -14.49
CA PRO A 564 23.75 8.63 -13.32
C PRO A 564 22.93 8.28 -12.08
N THR A 565 21.67 8.73 -12.01
CA THR A 565 20.74 8.44 -10.90
C THR A 565 19.96 7.14 -11.13
N ARG A 566 19.94 6.63 -12.37
CA ARG A 566 19.24 5.41 -12.77
C ARG A 566 20.13 4.50 -13.60
N PRO A 567 21.22 3.98 -13.02
CA PRO A 567 22.06 3.03 -13.74
C PRO A 567 21.30 1.74 -14.03
N LEU A 568 21.67 1.06 -15.10
CA LEU A 568 21.09 -0.20 -15.53
C LEU A 568 22.11 -1.33 -15.34
N LEU A 569 21.69 -2.43 -14.74
CA LEU A 569 22.44 -3.69 -14.72
C LEU A 569 21.76 -4.68 -15.67
N VAL A 570 22.48 -5.08 -16.73
CA VAL A 570 21.98 -5.98 -17.77
C VAL A 570 22.50 -7.38 -17.54
N MET A 571 21.60 -8.35 -17.41
CA MET A 571 21.87 -9.74 -17.07
C MET A 571 21.24 -10.69 -18.09
N GLU A 572 21.69 -11.94 -18.11
CA GLU A 572 20.98 -12.98 -18.88
C GLU A 572 19.54 -13.17 -18.38
N TYR A 573 18.61 -13.41 -19.31
CA TYR A 573 17.22 -13.66 -18.98
C TYR A 573 16.99 -15.13 -18.58
N MET A 574 16.32 -15.34 -17.45
CA MET A 574 15.97 -16.66 -16.91
C MET A 574 14.44 -16.85 -17.01
N PRO A 575 13.94 -17.64 -17.98
CA PRO A 575 12.54 -17.59 -18.40
C PRO A 575 11.52 -18.14 -17.38
N TYR A 576 11.97 -18.92 -16.39
CA TYR A 576 11.07 -19.48 -15.37
C TYR A 576 11.04 -18.67 -14.08
N GLY A 577 11.71 -17.51 -14.06
CA GLY A 577 11.75 -16.63 -12.88
C GLY A 577 12.59 -17.21 -11.75
N ASP A 578 12.28 -16.80 -10.52
CA ASP A 578 12.94 -17.30 -9.32
C ASP A 578 12.45 -18.70 -8.91
N LEU A 579 13.28 -19.39 -8.15
CA LEU A 579 13.07 -20.76 -7.74
C LEU A 579 11.92 -20.88 -6.75
N LEU A 580 11.62 -19.85 -5.94
CA LEU A 580 10.49 -19.92 -5.00
C LEU A 580 9.17 -20.01 -5.77
N ASN A 581 8.91 -19.07 -6.68
CA ASN A 581 7.73 -19.08 -7.54
C ASN A 581 7.69 -20.34 -8.45
N PHE A 582 8.84 -20.80 -8.93
CA PHE A 582 8.93 -22.05 -9.69
C PHE A 582 8.50 -23.26 -8.86
N LEU A 583 8.95 -23.36 -7.60
CA LEU A 583 8.62 -24.46 -6.69
C LEU A 583 7.14 -24.44 -6.29
N GLU A 584 6.56 -23.26 -6.06
CA GLU A 584 5.12 -23.11 -5.80
C GLU A 584 4.30 -23.66 -6.97
N LYS A 585 4.68 -23.34 -8.20
CA LYS A 585 4.04 -23.91 -9.39
C LYS A 585 4.25 -25.43 -9.51
N CYS A 586 5.42 -25.95 -9.12
CA CYS A 586 5.62 -27.40 -9.04
C CYS A 586 4.68 -28.06 -8.01
N LYS A 587 4.39 -27.39 -6.89
CA LYS A 587 3.44 -27.85 -5.87
C LYS A 587 2.02 -27.92 -6.41
N GLU A 588 1.59 -26.93 -7.19
CA GLU A 588 0.29 -26.94 -7.88
C GLU A 588 0.18 -28.12 -8.84
N VAL A 589 1.22 -28.35 -9.66
CA VAL A 589 1.27 -29.49 -10.61
C VAL A 589 1.22 -30.82 -9.87
N ARG A 590 1.95 -30.95 -8.75
CA ARG A 590 1.87 -32.15 -7.89
C ARG A 590 0.46 -32.38 -7.34
N ASN A 591 -0.28 -31.30 -7.07
CA ASN A 591 -1.66 -31.35 -6.58
C ASN A 591 -2.71 -31.49 -7.70
N GLY A 592 -2.28 -31.76 -8.95
CA GLY A 592 -3.17 -32.07 -10.07
C GLY A 592 -3.45 -30.91 -11.02
N ALA A 593 -2.79 -29.76 -10.87
CA ALA A 593 -2.89 -28.68 -11.85
C ALA A 593 -2.26 -29.09 -13.20
N THR A 594 -2.94 -28.74 -14.30
CA THR A 594 -2.41 -28.92 -15.65
C THR A 594 -1.31 -27.90 -15.93
N CYS A 595 -0.20 -28.32 -16.54
CA CYS A 595 0.87 -27.43 -16.98
C CYS A 595 1.35 -27.77 -18.39
N ASP A 596 1.73 -26.73 -19.14
CA ASP A 596 2.20 -26.86 -20.52
C ASP A 596 3.66 -27.35 -20.62
N ASP A 597 4.43 -27.26 -19.53
CA ASP A 597 5.83 -27.63 -19.50
C ASP A 597 6.12 -28.67 -18.40
N SER A 598 6.60 -29.84 -18.82
CA SER A 598 6.94 -30.95 -17.92
C SER A 598 8.06 -30.60 -16.92
N ILE A 599 8.79 -29.50 -17.13
CA ILE A 599 9.81 -29.04 -16.17
C ILE A 599 9.25 -28.77 -14.77
N TYR A 600 7.94 -28.46 -14.66
CA TYR A 600 7.26 -28.27 -13.36
C TYR A 600 6.95 -29.58 -12.63
N GLN A 601 7.15 -30.73 -13.27
CA GLN A 601 7.14 -32.03 -12.60
C GLN A 601 8.50 -32.24 -11.92
N LEU A 602 8.67 -31.62 -10.75
CA LEU A 602 9.95 -31.63 -10.06
C LEU A 602 10.27 -33.02 -9.46
N GLU A 603 10.96 -33.83 -10.24
CA GLU A 603 11.44 -35.14 -9.82
C GLU A 603 12.54 -35.06 -8.75
N GLU A 604 12.71 -36.14 -8.01
CA GLU A 604 13.73 -36.26 -6.97
C GLU A 604 15.15 -36.00 -7.49
N LYS A 605 15.47 -36.49 -8.70
CA LYS A 605 16.75 -36.22 -9.37
C LYS A 605 16.97 -34.71 -9.58
N MET A 606 15.93 -33.97 -9.94
CA MET A 606 16.01 -32.52 -10.18
C MET A 606 16.31 -31.76 -8.89
N LYS A 607 15.78 -32.19 -7.74
CA LYS A 607 16.12 -31.61 -6.43
C LYS A 607 17.62 -31.73 -6.12
N TYR A 608 18.23 -32.87 -6.42
CA TYR A 608 19.69 -33.05 -6.29
C TYR A 608 20.47 -32.22 -7.31
N GLN A 609 19.96 -32.05 -8.53
CA GLN A 609 20.57 -31.17 -9.55
C GLN A 609 20.58 -29.72 -9.09
N ILE A 610 19.49 -29.23 -8.48
CA ILE A 610 19.42 -27.89 -7.89
C ILE A 610 20.47 -27.77 -6.78
N GLY A 611 20.52 -28.73 -5.85
CA GLY A 611 21.49 -28.75 -4.75
C GLY A 611 22.94 -28.73 -5.24
N SER A 612 23.30 -29.54 -6.24
CA SER A 612 24.65 -29.56 -6.83
C SER A 612 25.00 -28.24 -7.52
N GLN A 613 24.10 -27.70 -8.36
CA GLN A 613 24.36 -26.47 -9.11
C GLN A 613 24.55 -25.27 -8.19
N VAL A 614 23.69 -25.11 -7.18
CA VAL A 614 23.83 -24.02 -6.20
C VAL A 614 25.08 -24.21 -5.34
N ALA A 615 25.39 -25.43 -4.90
CA ALA A 615 26.63 -25.69 -4.16
C ALA A 615 27.89 -25.37 -5.00
N GLY A 616 27.86 -25.66 -6.32
CA GLY A 616 28.93 -25.28 -7.24
C GLY A 616 29.03 -23.77 -7.45
N GLY A 617 27.91 -23.07 -7.58
CA GLY A 617 27.89 -21.61 -7.64
C GLY A 617 28.48 -20.97 -6.37
N MET A 618 28.07 -21.43 -5.19
CA MET A 618 28.59 -20.92 -3.92
C MET A 618 30.05 -21.30 -3.68
N GLN A 619 30.49 -22.49 -4.10
CA GLN A 619 31.92 -22.85 -4.08
C GLN A 619 32.75 -21.82 -4.87
N TYR A 620 32.27 -21.41 -6.04
CA TYR A 620 32.92 -20.39 -6.85
C TYR A 620 32.90 -19.01 -6.15
N ILE A 621 31.76 -18.56 -5.65
CA ILE A 621 31.63 -17.26 -4.94
C ILE A 621 32.59 -17.19 -3.73
N CYS A 622 32.64 -18.23 -2.91
CA CYS A 622 33.57 -18.30 -1.77
C CYS A 622 35.04 -18.33 -2.22
N LYS A 623 35.34 -18.95 -3.38
CA LYS A 623 36.69 -18.92 -3.96
C LYS A 623 37.09 -17.50 -4.39
N GLN A 624 36.14 -16.71 -4.89
CA GLN A 624 36.30 -15.27 -5.16
C GLN A 624 36.30 -14.41 -3.89
N LYS A 625 36.24 -15.04 -2.71
CA LYS A 625 36.29 -14.38 -1.40
C LYS A 625 35.09 -13.51 -1.04
N TYR A 626 33.94 -13.79 -1.67
CA TYR A 626 32.67 -13.18 -1.33
C TYR A 626 31.80 -14.08 -0.47
N ILE A 627 30.97 -13.45 0.34
CA ILE A 627 29.87 -14.07 1.09
C ILE A 627 28.59 -13.50 0.52
N HIS A 628 27.68 -14.35 0.08
CA HIS A 628 26.42 -13.91 -0.51
C HIS A 628 25.56 -13.20 0.52
N GLY A 629 25.43 -13.77 1.73
CA GLY A 629 24.74 -13.15 2.86
C GLY A 629 23.22 -13.22 2.83
N ASP A 630 22.61 -13.61 1.70
CA ASP A 630 21.17 -13.77 1.49
C ASP A 630 20.82 -14.93 0.52
N LEU A 631 21.38 -16.11 0.77
CA LEU A 631 21.09 -17.28 -0.06
C LEU A 631 19.72 -17.88 0.31
N ALA A 632 18.76 -17.82 -0.61
CA ALA A 632 17.38 -18.31 -0.45
C ALA A 632 16.75 -18.66 -1.82
N ALA A 633 15.64 -19.40 -1.85
CA ALA A 633 15.00 -19.82 -3.11
C ALA A 633 14.61 -18.62 -4.01
N ARG A 634 14.13 -17.52 -3.41
CA ARG A 634 13.80 -16.27 -4.13
C ARG A 634 14.98 -15.62 -4.86
N ASN A 635 16.23 -15.96 -4.49
CA ASN A 635 17.45 -15.43 -5.08
C ASN A 635 18.15 -16.43 -6.02
N ILE A 636 17.50 -17.57 -6.32
CA ILE A 636 17.96 -18.53 -7.33
C ILE A 636 17.04 -18.41 -8.54
N LEU A 637 17.58 -18.20 -9.74
CA LEU A 637 16.78 -18.12 -10.97
C LEU A 637 16.81 -19.43 -11.74
N VAL A 638 15.72 -19.73 -12.44
CA VAL A 638 15.48 -21.00 -13.13
C VAL A 638 15.40 -20.81 -14.64
N SER A 639 16.09 -21.69 -15.36
CA SER A 639 16.06 -21.78 -16.82
C SER A 639 15.96 -23.23 -17.27
N LYS A 640 15.61 -23.41 -18.56
CA LYS A 640 15.52 -24.72 -19.20
C LYS A 640 16.70 -24.92 -20.13
N GLY A 641 17.42 -26.02 -19.92
CA GLY A 641 18.33 -26.60 -20.89
C GLY A 641 17.88 -28.02 -21.24
N GLN A 642 18.84 -28.92 -21.46
CA GLN A 642 18.56 -30.38 -21.50
C GLN A 642 18.06 -30.90 -20.15
N THR A 643 18.43 -30.22 -19.06
CA THR A 643 17.96 -30.43 -17.69
C THR A 643 17.62 -29.08 -17.05
N ILE A 644 17.05 -29.08 -15.84
CA ILE A 644 16.86 -27.85 -15.08
C ILE A 644 18.20 -27.14 -14.84
N VAL A 645 18.25 -25.84 -15.12
CA VAL A 645 19.42 -24.98 -14.90
C VAL A 645 19.05 -23.95 -13.85
N VAL A 646 19.86 -23.86 -12.80
CA VAL A 646 19.67 -22.85 -11.73
C VAL A 646 20.90 -21.99 -11.55
N LYS A 647 20.69 -20.70 -11.30
CA LYS A 647 21.78 -19.72 -11.12
C LYS A 647 21.51 -18.82 -9.94
N ILE A 648 22.56 -18.58 -9.16
CA ILE A 648 22.53 -17.67 -8.01
C ILE A 648 22.47 -16.22 -8.50
N SER A 649 21.60 -15.42 -7.91
CA SER A 649 21.36 -14.01 -8.26
C SER A 649 21.26 -13.13 -7.01
N ASP A 650 21.10 -11.82 -7.23
CA ASP A 650 20.92 -10.77 -6.21
C ASP A 650 22.06 -10.62 -5.19
N PHE A 651 23.03 -9.77 -5.52
CA PHE A 651 24.23 -9.54 -4.73
C PHE A 651 24.13 -8.27 -3.85
N GLY A 652 22.93 -7.71 -3.66
CA GLY A 652 22.73 -6.47 -2.90
C GLY A 652 23.16 -6.53 -1.43
N LEU A 653 23.24 -7.73 -0.84
CA LEU A 653 23.72 -7.96 0.54
C LEU A 653 25.10 -8.62 0.61
N THR A 654 25.77 -8.78 -0.53
CA THR A 654 27.06 -9.49 -0.61
C THR A 654 28.18 -8.66 0.02
N ALA A 655 29.11 -9.34 0.70
CA ALA A 655 30.26 -8.74 1.38
C ALA A 655 31.58 -9.37 0.96
N ASP A 656 32.63 -8.55 0.80
CA ASP A 656 34.01 -8.98 0.59
C ASP A 656 34.72 -9.26 1.93
N ILE A 657 35.35 -10.41 2.05
CA ILE A 657 36.05 -10.87 3.25
C ILE A 657 37.40 -10.16 3.44
N TYR A 658 38.07 -9.68 2.37
CA TYR A 658 39.47 -9.26 2.43
C TYR A 658 39.72 -7.74 2.28
N GLN A 659 38.93 -6.98 1.50
CA GLN A 659 39.19 -5.55 1.32
C GLN A 659 38.45 -4.65 2.31
N LYS A 660 37.33 -5.12 2.91
CA LYS A 660 36.55 -4.37 3.89
C LYS A 660 36.24 -5.29 5.08
N GLY A 661 37.06 -5.24 6.13
CA GLY A 661 36.85 -6.03 7.35
C GLY A 661 35.38 -6.05 7.77
N TYR A 662 34.82 -7.25 7.93
CA TYR A 662 33.46 -7.61 8.34
C TYR A 662 32.41 -6.48 8.33
N LYS A 663 31.51 -6.49 7.34
CA LYS A 663 30.31 -5.63 7.31
C LYS A 663 29.47 -5.91 8.57
N ARG A 664 29.40 -4.93 9.48
CA ARG A 664 28.41 -4.94 10.57
C ARG A 664 27.04 -4.79 9.92
N GLN A 665 26.06 -5.57 10.37
CA GLN A 665 24.67 -5.34 9.97
C GLN A 665 24.25 -3.98 10.50
N ASP A 666 23.71 -3.15 9.61
CA ASP A 666 23.09 -1.88 9.95
C ASP A 666 21.86 -2.16 10.84
N PRO A 667 21.68 -1.50 12.00
CA PRO A 667 20.53 -1.72 12.89
C PRO A 667 19.17 -1.53 12.20
N ASP A 668 19.12 -0.72 11.14
CA ASP A 668 17.88 -0.34 10.45
C ASP A 668 17.59 -1.24 9.21
N GLN A 669 18.43 -2.23 8.93
CA GLN A 669 18.26 -3.13 7.79
C GLN A 669 17.35 -4.32 8.11
N LEU A 670 16.16 -4.34 7.51
CA LEU A 670 15.27 -5.51 7.51
C LEU A 670 15.99 -6.69 6.84
N VAL A 671 16.31 -7.73 7.64
CA VAL A 671 17.02 -8.92 7.17
C VAL A 671 16.13 -10.17 7.26
N PRO A 672 16.29 -11.14 6.33
CA PRO A 672 15.47 -12.35 6.29
C PRO A 672 15.93 -13.34 7.37
N TYR A 673 15.58 -13.07 8.63
CA TYR A 673 16.12 -13.74 9.83
C TYR A 673 15.98 -15.27 9.83
N LYS A 674 15.02 -15.83 9.09
CA LYS A 674 14.82 -17.28 8.94
C LYS A 674 15.90 -17.97 8.10
N TRP A 675 16.68 -17.25 7.30
CA TRP A 675 17.81 -17.82 6.55
C TRP A 675 19.14 -17.58 7.24
N ILE A 676 19.14 -16.79 8.33
CA ILE A 676 20.34 -16.36 9.03
C ILE A 676 20.82 -17.47 9.96
N SER A 677 22.13 -17.75 9.90
CA SER A 677 22.80 -18.71 10.76
C SER A 677 22.75 -18.33 12.25
N LEU A 678 22.72 -19.32 13.14
CA LEU A 678 22.66 -19.08 14.59
C LEU A 678 23.71 -18.06 15.10
N GLU A 679 24.97 -18.17 14.69
CA GLU A 679 26.03 -17.24 15.11
C GLU A 679 25.81 -15.79 14.65
N ARG A 680 25.04 -15.59 13.57
CA ARG A 680 24.64 -14.26 13.07
C ARG A 680 23.41 -13.71 13.80
N LEU A 681 22.54 -14.58 14.32
CA LEU A 681 21.41 -14.17 15.17
C LEU A 681 21.83 -13.77 16.59
N LEU A 682 23.06 -14.12 17.00
CA LEU A 682 23.64 -13.70 18.27
C LEU A 682 24.26 -12.29 18.17
N VAL A 683 24.30 -11.57 19.28
CA VAL A 683 24.83 -10.20 19.35
C VAL A 683 26.27 -10.14 18.80
N ASN A 684 26.54 -9.19 17.89
CA ASN A 684 27.80 -9.02 17.18
C ASN A 684 28.20 -10.18 16.23
N GLY A 685 27.22 -11.00 15.82
CA GLY A 685 27.42 -12.08 14.87
C GLY A 685 28.01 -11.59 13.54
N ARG A 686 29.03 -12.29 13.05
CA ARG A 686 29.70 -11.96 11.77
C ARG A 686 29.24 -12.92 10.69
N CYS A 687 29.06 -12.41 9.49
CA CYS A 687 28.83 -13.26 8.33
C CYS A 687 30.13 -13.93 7.89
N THR A 688 30.05 -15.23 7.58
CA THR A 688 31.17 -16.04 7.08
C THR A 688 30.69 -16.95 5.95
N GLU A 689 31.62 -17.58 5.23
CA GLU A 689 31.27 -18.65 4.27
C GLU A 689 30.42 -19.77 4.92
N LYS A 690 30.63 -20.04 6.22
CA LYS A 690 29.87 -21.04 6.97
C LYS A 690 28.47 -20.57 7.34
N SER A 691 28.24 -19.26 7.36
CA SER A 691 26.91 -18.69 7.50
C SER A 691 26.09 -18.91 6.22
N ASP A 692 26.70 -18.75 5.04
CA ASP A 692 26.03 -19.11 3.77
C ASP A 692 25.75 -20.61 3.67
N VAL A 693 26.61 -21.48 4.24
CA VAL A 693 26.33 -22.92 4.32
C VAL A 693 25.07 -23.20 5.13
N TRP A 694 24.80 -22.45 6.20
CA TRP A 694 23.54 -22.56 6.93
C TRP A 694 22.34 -22.18 6.05
N SER A 695 22.42 -21.05 5.38
CA SER A 695 21.38 -20.55 4.46
C SER A 695 21.13 -21.53 3.31
N PHE A 696 22.18 -22.19 2.80
CA PHE A 696 22.05 -23.28 1.84
C PHE A 696 21.24 -24.47 2.40
N GLY A 697 21.41 -24.83 3.67
CA GLY A 697 20.57 -25.83 4.32
C GLY A 697 19.08 -25.43 4.33
N ILE A 698 18.78 -24.16 4.57
CA ILE A 698 17.41 -23.62 4.51
C ILE A 698 16.88 -23.64 3.06
N LEU A 699 17.69 -23.28 2.07
CA LEU A 699 17.34 -23.40 0.66
C LEU A 699 16.99 -24.84 0.28
N LEU A 700 17.74 -25.84 0.75
CA LEU A 700 17.40 -27.24 0.50
C LEU A 700 16.04 -27.61 1.12
N TYR A 701 15.71 -27.07 2.29
CA TYR A 701 14.38 -27.21 2.90
C TYR A 701 13.29 -26.62 2.01
N GLU A 702 13.49 -25.41 1.46
CA GLU A 702 12.55 -24.80 0.50
C GLU A 702 12.36 -25.70 -0.74
N VAL A 703 13.45 -26.26 -1.28
CA VAL A 703 13.40 -27.16 -2.45
C VAL A 703 12.60 -28.43 -2.18
N VAL A 704 12.82 -29.12 -1.05
CA VAL A 704 12.09 -30.38 -0.78
C VAL A 704 10.63 -30.16 -0.42
N THR A 705 10.30 -29.01 0.17
CA THR A 705 8.93 -28.65 0.55
C THR A 705 8.15 -27.99 -0.57
N LEU A 706 8.77 -27.80 -1.75
CA LEU A 706 8.22 -27.08 -2.89
C LEU A 706 7.79 -25.64 -2.52
N GLY A 707 8.72 -24.88 -1.94
CA GLY A 707 8.50 -23.49 -1.54
C GLY A 707 7.86 -23.33 -0.15
N GLY A 708 7.90 -24.37 0.69
CA GLY A 708 7.36 -24.28 2.05
C GLY A 708 8.13 -23.26 2.90
N PRO A 709 7.45 -22.47 3.74
CA PRO A 709 8.11 -21.47 4.56
C PRO A 709 9.02 -22.15 5.60
N PRO A 710 10.30 -21.71 5.73
CA PRO A 710 11.16 -22.23 6.78
C PRO A 710 10.64 -21.83 8.16
N TYR A 711 10.85 -22.70 9.14
CA TYR A 711 10.38 -22.52 10.51
C TYR A 711 8.90 -22.13 10.55
N PRO A 712 8.00 -23.02 10.07
CA PRO A 712 6.57 -22.75 10.09
C PRO A 712 6.16 -22.43 11.54
N ASN A 713 5.30 -21.42 11.71
CA ASN A 713 4.77 -20.96 13.00
C ASN A 713 5.79 -20.24 13.92
N ILE A 714 6.96 -19.86 13.43
CA ILE A 714 7.87 -18.95 14.13
C ILE A 714 7.84 -17.59 13.43
N HIS A 715 7.36 -16.56 14.13
CA HIS A 715 7.14 -15.21 13.59
C HIS A 715 8.16 -14.17 14.08
N PHE A 716 8.88 -14.46 15.17
CA PHE A 716 9.85 -13.55 15.79
C PHE A 716 11.27 -14.14 15.82
N ALA A 717 12.27 -13.29 15.60
CA ALA A 717 13.67 -13.69 15.51
C ALA A 717 14.23 -14.16 16.87
N GLU A 718 13.76 -13.58 17.97
CA GLU A 718 14.16 -13.95 19.34
C GLU A 718 13.76 -15.39 19.66
N ILE A 719 12.52 -15.78 19.32
CA ILE A 719 12.01 -17.15 19.52
C ILE A 719 12.82 -18.14 18.69
N LEU A 720 13.12 -17.80 17.43
CA LEU A 720 13.93 -18.63 16.56
C LEU A 720 15.34 -18.80 17.16
N ARG A 721 15.96 -17.70 17.58
CA ARG A 721 17.29 -17.70 18.20
C ARG A 721 17.32 -18.57 19.45
N ASP A 722 16.33 -18.46 20.32
CA ASP A 722 16.29 -19.20 21.59
C ASP A 722 16.09 -20.70 21.36
N LYS A 723 15.21 -21.10 20.43
CA LYS A 723 15.07 -22.50 19.99
C LYS A 723 16.34 -23.05 19.35
N LEU A 724 16.96 -22.30 18.43
CA LEU A 724 18.19 -22.75 17.78
C LEU A 724 19.35 -22.88 18.78
N SER A 725 19.38 -22.00 19.79
CA SER A 725 20.38 -21.99 20.87
C SER A 725 20.24 -23.20 21.82
N SER A 726 19.02 -23.71 22.03
CA SER A 726 18.79 -24.95 22.80
C SER A 726 19.16 -26.23 22.03
N GLY A 727 19.58 -26.09 20.77
CA GLY A 727 19.96 -27.20 19.90
C GLY A 727 18.83 -27.72 19.02
N TRP A 728 17.62 -27.17 19.13
CA TRP A 728 16.50 -27.55 18.28
C TRP A 728 16.78 -27.24 16.80
N ARG A 729 16.30 -28.09 15.88
CA ARG A 729 16.37 -27.92 14.42
C ARG A 729 15.05 -28.37 13.79
N MET A 730 14.76 -27.87 12.59
CA MET A 730 13.57 -28.29 11.85
C MET A 730 13.54 -29.81 11.65
N GLU A 731 12.35 -30.36 11.78
CA GLU A 731 12.07 -31.77 11.53
C GLU A 731 12.25 -32.10 10.04
N MET A 732 12.36 -33.40 9.74
CA MET A 732 12.46 -33.86 8.37
C MET A 732 11.11 -33.66 7.67
N PRO A 733 11.06 -32.92 6.54
CA PRO A 733 9.81 -32.74 5.82
C PRO A 733 9.24 -34.05 5.27
N GLU A 734 7.93 -34.07 5.06
CA GLU A 734 7.26 -35.14 4.31
C GLU A 734 7.86 -35.25 2.89
N ASP A 735 8.00 -36.48 2.38
CA ASP A 735 8.63 -36.80 1.10
C ASP A 735 10.11 -36.38 0.95
N CYS A 736 10.80 -36.05 2.05
CA CYS A 736 12.23 -35.77 2.05
C CYS A 736 13.06 -37.04 2.22
N SER A 737 14.06 -37.24 1.36
CA SER A 737 14.99 -38.35 1.52
C SER A 737 15.90 -38.15 2.74
N PHE A 738 16.29 -39.25 3.38
CA PHE A 738 17.24 -39.20 4.50
C PHE A 738 18.56 -38.52 4.12
N PHE A 739 19.04 -38.76 2.90
CA PHE A 739 20.27 -38.14 2.41
C PHE A 739 20.15 -36.61 2.32
N MET A 740 19.02 -36.12 1.78
CA MET A 740 18.79 -34.68 1.67
C MET A 740 18.68 -34.05 3.06
N TYR A 741 17.94 -34.68 3.98
CA TYR A 741 17.82 -34.20 5.36
C TYR A 741 19.15 -34.27 6.14
N ASP A 742 19.99 -35.29 5.92
CA ASP A 742 21.33 -35.34 6.49
C ASP A 742 22.20 -34.17 6.00
N CYS A 743 22.12 -33.85 4.71
CA CYS A 743 22.78 -32.66 4.16
C CYS A 743 22.29 -31.38 4.86
N MET A 744 20.97 -31.20 5.03
CA MET A 744 20.40 -30.07 5.78
C MET A 744 20.91 -30.01 7.22
N LYS A 745 20.82 -31.11 7.97
CA LYS A 745 21.29 -31.16 9.37
C LYS A 745 22.80 -30.92 9.50
N SER A 746 23.59 -31.34 8.51
CA SER A 746 25.03 -31.05 8.48
C SER A 746 25.30 -29.55 8.26
N CYS A 747 24.45 -28.86 7.51
CA CYS A 747 24.51 -27.41 7.32
C CYS A 747 24.11 -26.64 8.58
N TRP A 748 23.17 -27.17 9.38
CA TRP A 748 22.67 -26.50 10.58
C TRP A 748 23.44 -26.82 11.87
N LYS A 749 24.68 -27.30 11.81
CA LYS A 749 25.50 -27.50 13.01
C LYS A 749 25.71 -26.17 13.75
N ALA A 750 25.61 -26.22 15.08
CA ALA A 750 25.69 -25.02 15.93
C ALA A 750 27.04 -24.31 15.77
N LYS A 751 28.15 -25.06 15.80
CA LYS A 751 29.49 -24.53 15.51
C LYS A 751 29.68 -24.40 13.99
N PRO A 752 30.05 -23.21 13.48
CA PRO A 752 30.28 -23.00 12.05
C PRO A 752 31.36 -23.92 11.46
N THR A 753 32.39 -24.25 12.23
CA THR A 753 33.50 -25.14 11.83
C THR A 753 33.07 -26.56 11.54
N ASP A 754 31.98 -27.02 12.15
CA ASP A 754 31.49 -28.39 12.02
C ASP A 754 30.59 -28.55 10.78
N ARG A 755 30.26 -27.44 10.12
CA ARG A 755 29.49 -27.43 8.87
C ARG A 755 30.40 -27.79 7.70
N PRO A 756 29.88 -28.50 6.69
CA PRO A 756 30.66 -28.82 5.49
C PRO A 756 31.07 -27.54 4.73
N THR A 757 32.01 -27.68 3.81
CA THR A 757 32.29 -26.65 2.79
C THR A 757 31.37 -26.85 1.59
N PHE A 758 31.17 -25.81 0.78
CA PHE A 758 30.43 -25.94 -0.48
C PHE A 758 31.06 -26.97 -1.43
N SER A 759 32.39 -27.11 -1.42
CA SER A 759 33.07 -28.17 -2.18
C SER A 759 32.66 -29.57 -1.73
N GLN A 760 32.55 -29.80 -0.41
CA GLN A 760 32.10 -31.09 0.13
C GLN A 760 30.63 -31.35 -0.18
N LEU A 761 29.77 -30.32 -0.08
CA LEU A 761 28.35 -30.43 -0.41
C LEU A 761 28.15 -30.74 -1.90
N LYS A 762 28.83 -30.03 -2.79
CA LYS A 762 28.80 -30.29 -4.24
C LYS A 762 29.19 -31.74 -4.54
N ASN A 763 30.31 -32.21 -3.99
CA ASN A 763 30.75 -33.59 -4.19
C ASN A 763 29.73 -34.61 -3.66
N LYS A 764 29.09 -34.35 -2.52
CA LYS A 764 28.00 -35.19 -1.99
C LYS A 764 26.85 -35.31 -2.99
N PHE A 765 26.37 -34.19 -3.53
CA PHE A 765 25.28 -34.20 -4.52
C PHE A 765 25.69 -34.84 -5.84
N ASP A 766 26.88 -34.54 -6.35
CA ASP A 766 27.40 -35.14 -7.58
C ASP A 766 27.50 -36.66 -7.48
N ASN A 767 27.97 -37.18 -6.34
CA ASN A 767 28.04 -38.62 -6.10
C ASN A 767 26.67 -39.30 -6.11
N VAL A 768 25.64 -38.63 -5.60
CA VAL A 768 24.26 -39.13 -5.68
C VAL A 768 23.75 -39.08 -7.11
N LEU A 769 23.99 -37.99 -7.82
CA LEU A 769 23.62 -37.85 -9.23
C LEU A 769 24.28 -38.91 -10.11
N LEU A 770 25.55 -39.26 -9.86
CA LEU A 770 26.24 -40.35 -10.55
C LEU A 770 25.54 -41.71 -10.40
N LYS A 771 24.95 -41.99 -9.23
CA LYS A 771 24.17 -43.23 -9.01
C LYS A 771 22.90 -43.26 -9.85
N PHE A 772 22.21 -42.13 -9.99
CA PHE A 772 21.07 -42.02 -10.91
C PHE A 772 21.46 -42.29 -12.37
N PHE A 773 22.73 -42.07 -12.76
CA PHE A 773 23.22 -42.42 -14.10
C PHE A 773 23.63 -43.90 -14.22
N SER A 774 24.19 -44.52 -13.17
CA SER A 774 24.53 -45.95 -13.19
C SER A 774 23.29 -46.85 -13.22
N ASP A 775 22.26 -46.50 -12.46
CA ASP A 775 21.03 -47.30 -12.37
C ASP A 775 20.25 -47.25 -13.68
N TYR A 776 20.28 -46.11 -14.40
CA TYR A 776 19.66 -45.97 -15.72
C TYR A 776 20.34 -46.83 -16.80
N ASN A 777 21.66 -47.03 -16.73
CA ASN A 777 22.39 -47.86 -17.68
C ASN A 777 22.22 -49.36 -17.40
N THR A 778 21.95 -49.75 -16.14
CA THR A 778 21.78 -51.15 -15.72
C THR A 778 20.37 -51.67 -16.05
N VAL A 779 19.37 -50.80 -16.14
CA VAL A 779 17.98 -51.16 -16.54
C VAL A 779 17.83 -51.28 -18.07
N ARG A 780 18.82 -50.81 -18.85
CA ARG A 780 18.80 -50.82 -20.31
C ARG A 780 19.65 -51.94 -20.95
N SER A 781 20.52 -52.58 -20.17
CA SER A 781 21.24 -53.81 -20.52
C SER A 781 20.46 -55.03 -20.04
#